data_AF-A0A0M8QLD8-F1
#
_entry.id   AF-A0A0M8QLD8-F1
#
_cell.length_a   1.000
_cell.length_b   1.000
_cell.length_c   1.000
_cell.angle_alpha   90.00
_cell.angle_beta   90.00
_cell.angle_gamma   90.00
#
_symmetry.space_group_name_H-M   'P 1'
#
loop_
_entity.id
_entity.type
_entity.pdbx_description
1 polymer ?
#
loop_
_entity_poly.entity_id
_entity_poly.type
_entity_poly.pdbx_seq_one_letter_code
_entity_poly.pdbx_strand_id
1 'polypeptide(L)'
;MPPWPTHTAPAEEWRAWLSTVWSDTDFRRTVSQASPHLVEQVQAIIDGRTPKVRRMRRAALSTARYAIRYARRSTPYGLFAGVAPLDFDQATSVRIGDEHQAVARPEPVELEEMLSTWESDTARMADAEVCVNTLIRQRDQHIHVPSEGDAEFRLALNPALRLVLDLARSPIGYRQLSAKLAAEFPAVSGTARDQLLGELLRVRLLRSSLRAPATVADPTDVLPPAARTQAASLRTACDLRLDADVRLHEQVLTEAETAATILARLVTHPNGTPTWRRWIKQLSERYGENTTVPVEVATDPDRGVGFPAGFVTASEPPRPMSRRDRLLLELAGTAAAEGSRTVTVTGAMIEELEAAAGAKPHDLAPHLELAAQVHAPSVPALDRGDFRLCVLTVSRSAGSMTGRFWHLFPGIETAYANLPTVDPQAELAQLSFHAGRVPADLLTRAPQALLRVVSVGELRRPAPHVLFPRDLSVTLADGRPQLVETATGKPLELLAPTAINFLWNNYTPPMARFLGEISRAASPQVTWFDWGAAWTLPFTPALTYRRTILTAARWKIRSRTLPARTAPIQQWADHLHAWRFRFRVPERVLLAEDDQQLPLDLSRDVDLDLLRAHLDASPFGIATLHEAPPPDADGWIGGRAHSIVVPLARRS
;
A
#
# COMPACT_ATOMS: atom_id res chain seq x y z
N MET A 1 29.17 9.11 -2.89
CA MET A 1 29.43 8.35 -4.13
C MET A 1 30.69 8.93 -4.79
N PRO A 2 31.62 8.10 -5.28
CA PRO A 2 32.78 8.55 -6.05
C PRO A 2 32.34 9.14 -7.42
N PRO A 3 33.24 9.86 -8.13
CA PRO A 3 32.96 10.42 -9.45
C PRO A 3 32.35 9.39 -10.40
N TRP A 4 31.28 9.76 -11.12
CA TRP A 4 30.57 8.84 -12.00
C TRP A 4 31.40 8.53 -13.25
N PRO A 5 31.61 7.25 -13.63
CA PRO A 5 32.33 6.91 -14.85
C PRO A 5 31.59 7.44 -16.09
N THR A 6 32.36 7.90 -17.08
CA THR A 6 31.76 8.35 -18.35
C THR A 6 31.12 7.18 -19.10
N HIS A 7 30.18 7.47 -20.00
CA HIS A 7 29.50 6.43 -20.79
C HIS A 7 30.47 5.58 -21.64
N THR A 8 31.62 6.14 -22.02
CA THR A 8 32.67 5.48 -22.80
C THR A 8 33.78 4.90 -21.92
N ALA A 9 33.66 4.97 -20.59
CA ALA A 9 34.68 4.50 -19.66
C ALA A 9 34.97 3.00 -19.84
N PRO A 10 36.26 2.60 -19.74
CA PRO A 10 36.67 1.20 -19.80
C PRO A 10 36.11 0.39 -18.63
N ALA A 11 36.18 -0.93 -18.75
CA ALA A 11 35.67 -1.86 -17.75
C ALA A 11 36.30 -1.65 -16.35
N GLU A 12 37.57 -1.25 -16.29
CA GLU A 12 38.28 -1.02 -15.03
C GLU A 12 37.68 0.13 -14.21
N GLU A 13 37.26 1.23 -14.86
CA GLU A 13 36.65 2.37 -14.17
C GLU A 13 35.30 2.02 -13.55
N TRP A 14 34.45 1.28 -14.29
CA TRP A 14 33.18 0.80 -13.75
C TRP A 14 33.38 -0.18 -12.59
N ARG A 15 34.37 -1.07 -12.70
CA ARG A 15 34.73 -1.98 -11.60
C ARG A 15 35.24 -1.22 -10.39
N ALA A 16 36.11 -0.22 -10.58
CA ALA A 16 36.64 0.61 -9.50
C ALA A 16 35.54 1.41 -8.80
N TRP A 17 34.61 2.00 -9.56
CA TRP A 17 33.45 2.70 -9.01
C TRP A 17 32.59 1.78 -8.14
N LEU A 18 32.23 0.61 -8.68
CA LEU A 18 31.44 -0.39 -7.95
C LEU A 18 32.17 -0.85 -6.69
N SER A 19 33.46 -1.20 -6.79
CA SER A 19 34.29 -1.60 -5.65
C SER A 19 34.32 -0.53 -4.54
N THR A 20 34.44 0.74 -4.94
CA THR A 20 34.47 1.87 -4.00
C THR A 20 33.13 2.10 -3.31
N VAL A 21 32.01 1.98 -4.01
CA VAL A 21 30.68 2.10 -3.38
C VAL A 21 30.37 0.88 -2.51
N TRP A 22 30.83 -0.29 -2.93
CA TRP A 22 30.57 -1.57 -2.25
C TRP A 22 31.48 -1.83 -1.05
N SER A 23 32.48 -0.99 -0.80
CA SER A 23 33.35 -1.07 0.37
C SER A 23 32.67 -0.57 1.65
N ASP A 24 31.61 0.25 1.51
CA ASP A 24 30.71 0.62 2.60
C ASP A 24 29.95 -0.63 3.06
N THR A 25 30.29 -1.10 4.27
CA THR A 25 29.78 -2.36 4.80
C THR A 25 28.31 -2.27 5.19
N ASP A 26 27.87 -1.11 5.70
CA ASP A 26 26.47 -0.90 6.12
C ASP A 26 25.55 -0.77 4.92
N PHE A 27 26.00 -0.04 3.89
CA PHE A 27 25.31 0.05 2.62
C PHE A 27 25.20 -1.34 1.97
N ARG A 28 26.31 -2.07 1.87
CA ARG A 28 26.32 -3.44 1.30
C ARG A 28 25.40 -4.38 2.06
N ARG A 29 25.42 -4.36 3.40
CA ARG A 29 24.51 -5.16 4.24
C ARG A 29 23.05 -4.84 3.95
N THR A 30 22.72 -3.56 3.87
CA THR A 30 21.37 -3.05 3.60
C THR A 30 20.86 -3.47 2.21
N VAL A 31 21.68 -3.31 1.18
CA VAL A 31 21.35 -3.76 -0.19
C VAL A 31 21.23 -5.28 -0.26
N SER A 32 22.06 -6.02 0.49
CA SER A 32 22.05 -7.48 0.46
C SER A 32 20.73 -8.08 0.93
N GLN A 33 20.06 -7.43 1.89
CA GLN A 33 18.73 -7.86 2.31
C GLN A 33 17.67 -7.59 1.23
N ALA A 34 17.74 -6.43 0.56
CA ALA A 34 16.72 -6.02 -0.40
C ALA A 34 16.88 -6.64 -1.79
N SER A 35 18.11 -6.93 -2.23
CA SER A 35 18.39 -7.41 -3.59
C SER A 35 19.59 -8.37 -3.64
N PRO A 36 19.40 -9.64 -3.26
CA PRO A 36 20.45 -10.67 -3.37
C PRO A 36 21.01 -10.80 -4.79
N HIS A 37 20.15 -10.66 -5.80
CA HIS A 37 20.57 -10.71 -7.19
C HIS A 37 21.54 -9.58 -7.57
N LEU A 38 21.32 -8.35 -7.06
CA LEU A 38 22.26 -7.26 -7.30
C LEU A 38 23.60 -7.52 -6.62
N VAL A 39 23.61 -8.11 -5.42
CA VAL A 39 24.84 -8.51 -4.72
C VAL A 39 25.67 -9.46 -5.59
N GLU A 40 25.06 -10.53 -6.08
CA GLU A 40 25.75 -11.51 -6.94
C GLU A 40 26.33 -10.84 -8.19
N GLN A 41 25.57 -9.94 -8.82
CA GLN A 41 26.03 -9.19 -9.99
C GLN A 41 27.21 -8.29 -9.69
N VAL A 42 27.14 -7.49 -8.61
CA VAL A 42 28.21 -6.57 -8.23
C VAL A 42 29.46 -7.34 -7.85
N GLN A 43 29.33 -8.42 -7.07
CA GLN A 43 30.46 -9.27 -6.69
C GLN A 43 31.11 -9.92 -7.91
N ALA A 44 30.33 -10.46 -8.85
CA ALA A 44 30.87 -11.02 -10.09
C ALA A 44 31.59 -9.98 -10.96
N ILE A 45 31.23 -8.70 -10.88
CA ILE A 45 31.94 -7.62 -11.58
C ILE A 45 33.27 -7.30 -10.89
N ILE A 46 33.25 -7.19 -9.56
CA ILE A 46 34.44 -6.93 -8.72
C ILE A 46 35.47 -8.04 -8.88
N ASP A 47 35.04 -9.30 -8.87
CA ASP A 47 35.91 -10.49 -9.06
C ASP A 47 36.43 -10.64 -10.51
N GLY A 48 36.06 -9.75 -11.42
CA GLY A 48 36.46 -9.82 -12.83
C GLY A 48 35.77 -10.91 -13.64
N ARG A 49 34.73 -11.56 -13.10
CA ARG A 49 33.97 -12.62 -13.77
C ARG A 49 32.98 -12.10 -14.83
N THR A 50 32.79 -10.79 -14.92
CA THR A 50 31.93 -10.15 -15.94
C THR A 50 32.77 -9.34 -16.93
N PRO A 51 32.85 -9.73 -18.22
CA PRO A 51 33.66 -9.00 -19.21
C PRO A 51 32.89 -7.87 -19.94
N LYS A 52 31.55 -7.80 -19.81
CA LYS A 52 30.71 -6.89 -20.61
C LYS A 52 30.44 -5.56 -19.88
N VAL A 53 30.99 -4.45 -20.38
CA VAL A 53 30.77 -3.08 -19.85
C VAL A 53 29.28 -2.74 -19.71
N ARG A 54 28.44 -3.13 -20.68
CA ARG A 54 26.98 -2.91 -20.60
C ARG A 54 26.33 -3.51 -19.34
N ARG A 55 26.81 -4.68 -18.88
CA ARG A 55 26.31 -5.29 -17.63
C ARG A 55 26.80 -4.51 -16.41
N MET A 56 28.05 -4.06 -16.43
CA MET A 56 28.63 -3.23 -15.36
C MET A 56 27.86 -1.93 -15.18
N ARG A 57 27.57 -1.21 -16.27
CA ARG A 57 26.78 0.03 -16.20
C ARG A 57 25.37 -0.20 -15.64
N ARG A 58 24.70 -1.29 -16.03
CA ARG A 58 23.39 -1.63 -15.47
C ARG A 58 23.46 -1.87 -13.96
N ALA A 59 24.46 -2.62 -13.49
CA ALA A 59 24.68 -2.84 -12.06
C ALA A 59 25.03 -1.54 -11.33
N ALA A 60 25.85 -0.67 -11.92
CA ALA A 60 26.20 0.63 -11.37
C ALA A 60 24.97 1.55 -11.24
N LEU A 61 24.10 1.61 -12.26
CA LEU A 61 22.84 2.37 -12.19
C LEU A 61 21.91 1.86 -11.08
N SER A 62 21.76 0.53 -10.96
CA SER A 62 20.97 -0.06 -9.86
C SER A 62 21.59 0.25 -8.49
N THR A 63 22.92 0.15 -8.37
CA THR A 63 23.65 0.47 -7.13
C THR A 63 23.50 1.94 -6.77
N ALA A 64 23.56 2.86 -7.74
CA ALA A 64 23.33 4.29 -7.53
C ALA A 64 21.90 4.59 -7.04
N ARG A 65 20.88 3.92 -7.61
CA ARG A 65 19.48 4.03 -7.12
C ARG A 65 19.37 3.61 -5.65
N TYR A 66 20.00 2.49 -5.29
CA TYR A 66 20.03 2.04 -3.89
C TYR A 66 20.80 3.01 -2.99
N ALA A 67 21.92 3.58 -3.46
CA ALA A 67 22.68 4.57 -2.69
C ALA A 67 21.86 5.85 -2.44
N ILE A 68 21.11 6.32 -3.45
CA ILE A 68 20.20 7.46 -3.29
C ILE A 68 19.07 7.10 -2.32
N ARG A 69 18.47 5.90 -2.45
CA ARG A 69 17.45 5.42 -1.51
C ARG A 69 17.97 5.41 -0.07
N TYR A 70 19.15 4.82 0.14
CA TYR A 70 19.81 4.71 1.43
C TYR A 70 20.05 6.06 2.10
N ALA A 71 20.38 7.09 1.31
CA ALA A 71 20.65 8.41 1.84
C ALA A 71 19.42 9.32 1.96
N ARG A 72 18.36 9.12 1.16
CA ARG A 72 17.35 10.17 0.91
C ARG A 72 15.89 9.73 0.92
N ARG A 73 15.57 8.45 1.14
CA ARG A 73 14.17 7.99 1.13
C ARG A 73 13.73 7.50 2.51
N SER A 74 12.71 8.15 3.06
CA SER A 74 12.11 7.85 4.37
C SER A 74 11.12 6.67 4.37
N THR A 75 10.71 6.16 3.20
CA THR A 75 9.75 5.05 3.12
C THR A 75 10.33 3.76 3.74
N PRO A 76 9.73 3.20 4.82
CA PRO A 76 10.29 2.05 5.52
C PRO A 76 10.42 0.82 4.62
N TYR A 77 11.62 0.24 4.57
CA TYR A 77 11.94 -0.93 3.76
C TYR A 77 13.24 -1.58 4.23
N GLY A 78 13.14 -2.75 4.88
CA GLY A 78 14.31 -3.45 5.42
C GLY A 78 15.13 -2.52 6.31
N LEU A 79 16.44 -2.47 6.06
CA LEU A 79 17.38 -1.61 6.79
C LEU A 79 17.57 -0.20 6.17
N PHE A 80 16.85 0.16 5.11
CA PHE A 80 17.00 1.48 4.48
C PHE A 80 16.38 2.61 5.30
N ALA A 81 15.24 2.33 5.94
CA ALA A 81 14.49 3.29 6.73
C ALA A 81 13.62 2.54 7.73
N GLY A 82 13.42 3.13 8.90
CA GLY A 82 12.59 2.59 9.97
C GLY A 82 11.50 3.55 10.42
N VAL A 83 10.83 3.18 11.50
CA VAL A 83 9.75 3.95 12.11
C VAL A 83 10.04 4.19 13.60
N ALA A 84 9.53 5.30 14.12
CA ALA A 84 9.47 5.62 15.55
C ALA A 84 8.18 6.38 15.85
N PRO A 85 7.68 6.35 17.09
CA PRO A 85 6.60 7.22 17.53
C PRO A 85 6.99 8.69 17.42
N LEU A 86 5.99 9.54 17.24
CA LEU A 86 6.12 10.99 17.16
C LEU A 86 5.13 11.61 18.14
N ASP A 87 5.61 12.55 18.95
CA ASP A 87 4.77 13.35 19.85
C ASP A 87 4.71 14.82 19.41
N PHE A 88 3.77 15.56 19.99
CA PHE A 88 3.63 17.01 19.81
C PHE A 88 3.70 17.74 21.16
N ASP A 89 4.41 18.86 21.20
CA ASP A 89 4.62 19.67 22.41
C ASP A 89 4.76 21.17 22.08
N GLN A 90 5.03 22.02 23.08
CA GLN A 90 5.29 23.46 22.93
C GLN A 90 6.70 23.78 22.39
N ALA A 91 7.60 22.79 22.37
CA ALA A 91 8.94 22.92 21.82
C ALA A 91 9.33 21.67 21.03
N THR A 92 10.04 21.88 19.93
CA THR A 92 10.55 20.79 19.11
C THR A 92 11.81 20.20 19.73
N SER A 93 11.86 18.87 19.84
CA SER A 93 13.05 18.14 20.25
C SER A 93 13.29 16.94 19.35
N VAL A 94 14.55 16.69 19.00
CA VAL A 94 14.95 15.62 18.10
C VAL A 94 16.17 14.92 18.67
N ARG A 95 16.03 13.63 18.96
CA ARG A 95 17.13 12.73 19.28
C ARG A 95 17.04 11.52 18.36
N ILE A 96 18.07 11.29 17.57
CA ILE A 96 18.27 10.06 16.79
C ILE A 96 19.55 9.43 17.32
N GLY A 97 19.45 8.25 17.94
CA GLY A 97 20.61 7.47 18.36
C GLY A 97 20.96 6.38 17.35
N ASP A 98 21.82 5.45 17.75
CA ASP A 98 22.36 4.40 16.89
C ASP A 98 21.84 2.99 17.24
N GLU A 99 21.03 2.86 18.32
CA GLU A 99 20.54 1.56 18.84
C GLU A 99 19.26 1.08 18.13
N HIS A 100 19.24 1.18 16.80
CA HIS A 100 18.09 0.75 15.99
C HIS A 100 17.87 -0.77 16.08
N GLN A 101 16.60 -1.19 16.15
CA GLN A 101 16.23 -2.60 16.33
C GLN A 101 15.55 -3.13 15.08
N ALA A 102 16.21 -4.07 14.39
CA ALA A 102 15.61 -4.77 13.26
C ALA A 102 14.77 -5.95 13.76
N VAL A 103 13.49 -5.96 13.43
CA VAL A 103 12.56 -7.06 13.73
C VAL A 103 12.36 -7.88 12.46
N ALA A 104 12.92 -9.09 12.46
CA ALA A 104 12.94 -9.99 11.33
C ALA A 104 11.73 -10.93 11.33
N ARG A 105 11.15 -11.17 10.16
CA ARG A 105 10.12 -12.20 9.89
C ARG A 105 10.51 -12.95 8.61
N PRO A 106 10.04 -14.20 8.41
CA PRO A 106 10.35 -14.94 7.19
C PRO A 106 9.92 -14.19 5.94
N GLU A 107 10.70 -14.35 4.87
CA GLU A 107 10.34 -13.88 3.53
C GLU A 107 9.06 -14.62 3.07
N PRO A 108 8.01 -13.90 2.64
CA PRO A 108 6.71 -14.51 2.39
C PRO A 108 6.68 -15.63 1.34
N VAL A 109 7.45 -15.51 0.25
CA VAL A 109 7.47 -16.49 -0.83
C VAL A 109 8.15 -17.77 -0.38
N GLU A 110 9.29 -17.67 0.30
CA GLU A 110 9.96 -18.84 0.86
C GLU A 110 9.13 -19.52 1.95
N LEU A 111 8.44 -18.75 2.78
CA LEU A 111 7.53 -19.30 3.78
C LEU A 111 6.36 -20.04 3.12
N GLU A 112 5.78 -19.48 2.07
CA GLU A 112 4.71 -20.13 1.30
C GLU A 112 5.15 -21.46 0.69
N GLU A 113 6.35 -21.52 0.10
CA GLU A 113 6.93 -22.74 -0.47
C GLU A 113 7.19 -23.81 0.60
N MET A 114 7.74 -23.39 1.75
CA MET A 114 7.94 -24.27 2.91
C MET A 114 6.62 -24.84 3.40
N LEU A 115 5.61 -23.99 3.61
CA LEU A 115 4.29 -24.39 4.10
C LEU A 115 3.57 -25.30 3.11
N SER A 116 3.65 -25.02 1.81
CA SER A 116 3.04 -25.87 0.77
C SER A 116 3.66 -27.28 0.75
N THR A 117 4.98 -27.37 0.97
CA THR A 117 5.68 -28.65 1.10
C THR A 117 5.22 -29.39 2.36
N TRP A 118 5.06 -28.69 3.47
CA TRP A 118 4.55 -29.24 4.72
C TRP A 118 3.11 -29.75 4.62
N GLU A 119 2.23 -28.99 3.96
CA GLU A 119 0.82 -29.32 3.75
C GLU A 119 0.63 -30.55 2.85
N SER A 120 1.65 -30.91 2.05
CA SER A 120 1.64 -32.11 1.21
C SER A 120 1.98 -33.41 1.96
N ASP A 121 2.51 -33.31 3.19
CA ASP A 121 2.92 -34.45 4.01
C ASP A 121 1.86 -34.76 5.08
N THR A 122 1.18 -35.89 4.91
CA THR A 122 0.08 -36.32 5.78
C THR A 122 0.51 -36.55 7.23
N ALA A 123 1.75 -36.98 7.45
CA ALA A 123 2.28 -37.21 8.78
C ALA A 123 2.53 -35.89 9.51
N ARG A 124 3.05 -34.87 8.78
CA ARG A 124 3.23 -33.51 9.34
C ARG A 124 1.91 -32.81 9.61
N MET A 125 0.89 -33.08 8.79
CA MET A 125 -0.44 -32.50 8.94
C MET A 125 -1.29 -33.18 10.01
N ALA A 126 -0.86 -34.30 10.60
CA ALA A 126 -1.69 -35.14 11.45
C ALA A 126 -2.37 -34.42 12.62
N ASP A 127 -1.70 -33.41 13.19
CA ASP A 127 -2.17 -32.62 14.34
C ASP A 127 -2.67 -31.22 13.94
N ALA A 128 -2.60 -30.86 12.65
CA ALA A 128 -3.10 -29.60 12.15
C ALA A 128 -4.63 -29.60 12.03
N GLU A 129 -5.22 -28.41 12.14
CA GLU A 129 -6.62 -28.21 11.78
C GLU A 129 -6.73 -27.71 10.34
N VAL A 130 -7.84 -28.06 9.70
CA VAL A 130 -8.21 -27.56 8.38
C VAL A 130 -9.63 -27.04 8.37
N CYS A 131 -9.91 -26.06 7.53
CA CYS A 131 -11.26 -25.58 7.26
C CYS A 131 -11.42 -25.21 5.79
N VAL A 132 -12.66 -25.19 5.30
CA VAL A 132 -12.99 -24.65 3.99
C VAL A 132 -12.69 -23.15 3.97
N ASN A 133 -12.05 -22.71 2.90
CA ASN A 133 -11.80 -21.29 2.64
C ASN A 133 -13.13 -20.54 2.47
N THR A 134 -13.35 -19.51 3.28
CA THR A 134 -14.60 -18.73 3.26
C THR A 134 -14.80 -17.87 2.02
N LEU A 135 -13.85 -17.88 1.08
CA LEU A 135 -13.92 -17.14 -0.18
C LEU A 135 -14.31 -18.00 -1.39
N ILE A 136 -14.53 -19.31 -1.20
CA ILE A 136 -14.99 -20.16 -2.31
C ILE A 136 -16.39 -19.76 -2.76
N ARG A 137 -16.70 -19.97 -4.04
CA ARG A 137 -18.04 -19.78 -4.59
C ARG A 137 -18.50 -21.05 -5.28
N GLN A 138 -19.73 -21.46 -5.04
CA GLN A 138 -20.34 -22.54 -5.79
C GLN A 138 -21.15 -21.95 -6.95
N ARG A 139 -20.87 -22.43 -8.17
CA ARG A 139 -21.64 -22.13 -9.38
C ARG A 139 -21.95 -23.43 -10.11
N ASP A 140 -23.23 -23.70 -10.33
CA ASP A 140 -23.70 -24.96 -10.91
C ASP A 140 -23.12 -26.19 -10.16
N GLN A 141 -22.48 -27.11 -10.89
CA GLN A 141 -21.78 -28.28 -10.36
C GLN A 141 -20.28 -28.02 -10.16
N HIS A 142 -19.86 -26.77 -9.93
CA HIS A 142 -18.46 -26.41 -9.74
C HIS A 142 -18.22 -25.52 -8.52
N ILE A 143 -17.05 -25.70 -7.91
CA ILE A 143 -16.51 -24.84 -6.87
C ILE A 143 -15.40 -24.00 -7.48
N HIS A 144 -15.53 -22.69 -7.35
CA HIS A 144 -14.54 -21.69 -7.75
C HIS A 144 -13.76 -21.26 -6.51
N VAL A 145 -12.44 -21.44 -6.55
CA VAL A 145 -11.53 -21.14 -5.45
C VAL A 145 -10.59 -20.03 -5.88
N PRO A 146 -10.54 -18.89 -5.16
CA PRO A 146 -9.59 -17.83 -5.46
C PRO A 146 -8.13 -18.32 -5.36
N SER A 147 -7.33 -17.95 -6.36
CA SER A 147 -5.88 -18.18 -6.41
C SER A 147 -5.14 -16.84 -6.27
N GLU A 148 -3.84 -16.81 -6.57
CA GLU A 148 -3.08 -15.56 -6.58
C GLU A 148 -3.56 -14.58 -7.67
N GLY A 149 -3.74 -13.32 -7.28
CA GLY A 149 -4.25 -12.27 -8.15
C GLY A 149 -5.69 -12.53 -8.60
N ASP A 150 -5.93 -12.45 -9.91
CA ASP A 150 -7.27 -12.58 -10.52
C ASP A 150 -7.57 -14.02 -10.96
N ALA A 151 -6.66 -14.97 -10.69
CA ALA A 151 -6.81 -16.36 -11.07
C ALA A 151 -7.76 -17.10 -10.13
N GLU A 152 -8.47 -18.11 -10.65
CA GLU A 152 -9.29 -19.02 -9.86
C GLU A 152 -9.11 -20.47 -10.31
N PHE A 153 -9.17 -21.39 -9.36
CA PHE A 153 -9.30 -22.82 -9.65
C PHE A 153 -10.77 -23.19 -9.76
N ARG A 154 -11.08 -24.09 -10.68
CA ARG A 154 -12.44 -24.64 -10.87
C ARG A 154 -12.41 -26.13 -10.61
N LEU A 155 -13.18 -26.58 -9.62
CA LEU A 155 -13.29 -27.99 -9.24
C LEU A 155 -14.69 -28.50 -9.49
N ALA A 156 -14.83 -29.67 -10.11
CA ALA A 156 -16.13 -30.32 -10.26
C ALA A 156 -16.62 -30.85 -8.91
N LEU A 157 -17.89 -30.59 -8.59
CA LEU A 157 -18.51 -31.04 -7.36
C LEU A 157 -18.81 -32.55 -7.46
N ASN A 158 -18.07 -33.35 -6.69
CA ASN A 158 -18.27 -34.79 -6.56
C ASN A 158 -18.65 -35.16 -5.10
N PRO A 159 -19.08 -36.40 -4.82
CA PRO A 159 -19.49 -36.80 -3.47
C PRO A 159 -18.41 -36.60 -2.40
N ALA A 160 -17.15 -36.89 -2.71
CA ALA A 160 -16.04 -36.70 -1.76
C ALA A 160 -15.80 -35.22 -1.45
N LEU A 161 -15.81 -34.36 -2.48
CA LEU A 161 -15.68 -32.91 -2.29
C LEU A 161 -16.86 -32.33 -1.49
N ARG A 162 -18.09 -32.78 -1.76
CA ARG A 162 -19.27 -32.36 -0.99
C ARG A 162 -19.13 -32.74 0.49
N LEU A 163 -18.68 -33.96 0.78
CA LEU A 163 -18.41 -34.38 2.15
C LEU A 163 -17.34 -33.50 2.82
N VAL A 164 -16.24 -33.19 2.13
CA VAL A 164 -15.21 -32.28 2.67
C VAL A 164 -15.78 -30.90 2.95
N LEU A 165 -16.55 -30.34 2.02
CA LEU A 165 -17.18 -29.03 2.19
C LEU A 165 -18.10 -28.99 3.40
N ASP A 166 -18.83 -30.06 3.69
CA ASP A 166 -19.74 -30.16 4.83
C ASP A 166 -19.00 -30.39 6.15
N LEU A 167 -18.02 -31.30 6.17
CA LEU A 167 -17.28 -31.63 7.39
C LEU A 167 -16.34 -30.53 7.85
N ALA A 168 -15.77 -29.76 6.91
CA ALA A 168 -14.76 -28.74 7.19
C ALA A 168 -15.31 -27.30 7.13
N ARG A 169 -16.64 -27.10 7.25
CA ARG A 169 -17.24 -25.74 7.37
C ARG A 169 -16.73 -24.95 8.57
N SER A 170 -16.34 -25.68 9.61
CA SER A 170 -15.65 -25.20 10.80
C SER A 170 -14.32 -25.97 10.94
N PRO A 171 -13.32 -25.44 11.67
CA PRO A 171 -12.05 -26.14 11.87
C PRO A 171 -12.26 -27.57 12.36
N ILE A 172 -11.64 -28.51 11.66
CA ILE A 172 -11.61 -29.94 11.98
C ILE A 172 -10.17 -30.43 11.94
N GLY A 173 -9.79 -31.33 12.84
CA GLY A 173 -8.47 -31.95 12.81
C GLY A 173 -8.25 -32.73 11.52
N TYR A 174 -7.09 -32.60 10.89
CA TYR A 174 -6.76 -33.26 9.62
C TYR A 174 -6.95 -34.78 9.69
N ARG A 175 -6.47 -35.42 10.76
CA ARG A 175 -6.66 -36.85 11.01
C ARG A 175 -8.13 -37.23 11.09
N GLN A 176 -8.96 -36.40 11.71
CA GLN A 176 -10.39 -36.64 11.84
C GLN A 176 -11.09 -36.52 10.48
N LEU A 177 -10.73 -35.54 9.65
CA LEU A 177 -11.25 -35.41 8.30
C LEU A 177 -10.86 -36.61 7.43
N SER A 178 -9.58 -37.01 7.46
CA SER A 178 -9.09 -38.18 6.73
C SER A 178 -9.80 -39.48 7.16
N ALA A 179 -9.99 -39.69 8.46
CA ALA A 179 -10.70 -40.86 8.98
C ALA A 179 -12.18 -40.89 8.54
N LYS A 180 -12.87 -39.75 8.55
CA LYS A 180 -14.26 -39.66 8.07
C LYS A 180 -14.37 -39.94 6.57
N LEU A 181 -13.44 -39.46 5.76
CA LEU A 181 -13.37 -39.79 4.34
C LEU A 181 -13.10 -41.28 4.11
N ALA A 182 -12.23 -41.89 4.92
CA ALA A 182 -11.97 -43.32 4.84
C ALA A 182 -13.20 -44.17 5.21
N ALA A 183 -13.98 -43.72 6.20
CA ALA A 183 -15.22 -44.38 6.62
C ALA A 183 -16.32 -44.30 5.54
N GLU A 184 -16.51 -43.13 4.91
CA GLU A 184 -17.53 -42.95 3.86
C GLU A 184 -17.13 -43.61 2.54
N PHE A 185 -15.83 -43.60 2.20
CA PHE A 185 -15.31 -44.13 0.94
C PHE A 185 -14.28 -45.26 1.17
N PRO A 186 -14.71 -46.42 1.71
CA PRO A 186 -13.81 -47.51 2.09
C PRO A 186 -13.13 -48.19 0.89
N ALA A 187 -13.74 -48.12 -0.30
CA ALA A 187 -13.21 -48.68 -1.54
C ALA A 187 -12.07 -47.84 -2.16
N VAL A 188 -11.87 -46.59 -1.71
CA VAL A 188 -10.79 -45.73 -2.19
C VAL A 188 -9.49 -46.07 -1.44
N SER A 189 -8.33 -46.02 -2.09
CA SER A 189 -7.06 -46.24 -1.40
C SER A 189 -6.73 -45.08 -0.45
N GLY A 190 -5.92 -45.35 0.59
CA GLY A 190 -5.40 -44.29 1.47
C GLY A 190 -4.63 -43.23 0.70
N THR A 191 -3.76 -43.67 -0.21
CA THR A 191 -2.96 -42.78 -1.08
C THR A 191 -3.81 -41.83 -1.92
N ALA A 192 -4.93 -42.29 -2.48
CA ALA A 192 -5.81 -41.44 -3.27
C ALA A 192 -6.57 -40.42 -2.41
N ARG A 193 -6.96 -40.79 -1.18
CA ARG A 193 -7.57 -39.84 -0.22
C ARG A 193 -6.56 -38.77 0.23
N ASP A 194 -5.33 -39.19 0.49
CA ASP A 194 -4.25 -38.28 0.89
C ASP A 194 -3.91 -37.30 -0.23
N GLN A 195 -3.82 -37.79 -1.47
CA GLN A 195 -3.66 -36.94 -2.67
C GLN A 195 -4.82 -35.96 -2.84
N LEU A 196 -6.06 -36.40 -2.63
CA LEU A 196 -7.22 -35.49 -2.66
C LEU A 196 -7.06 -34.36 -1.63
N LEU A 197 -6.80 -34.68 -0.37
CA LEU A 197 -6.65 -33.67 0.68
C LEU A 197 -5.47 -32.73 0.43
N GLY A 198 -4.33 -33.27 -0.03
CA GLY A 198 -3.16 -32.47 -0.43
C GLY A 198 -3.47 -31.52 -1.58
N GLU A 199 -4.21 -31.98 -2.60
CA GLU A 199 -4.66 -31.13 -3.70
C GLU A 199 -5.63 -30.03 -3.23
N LEU A 200 -6.56 -30.34 -2.31
CA LEU A 200 -7.49 -29.35 -1.76
C LEU A 200 -6.77 -28.26 -0.93
N LEU A 201 -5.67 -28.60 -0.26
CA LEU A 201 -4.79 -27.63 0.40
C LEU A 201 -4.00 -26.81 -0.64
N ARG A 202 -3.41 -27.48 -1.64
CA ARG A 202 -2.62 -26.86 -2.71
C ARG A 202 -3.41 -25.80 -3.49
N VAL A 203 -4.67 -26.08 -3.81
CA VAL A 203 -5.56 -25.13 -4.49
C VAL A 203 -6.23 -24.14 -3.54
N ARG A 204 -5.90 -24.19 -2.24
CA ARG A 204 -6.44 -23.32 -1.17
C ARG A 204 -7.96 -23.41 -0.99
N LEU A 205 -8.56 -24.55 -1.35
CA LEU A 205 -9.95 -24.85 -1.00
C LEU A 205 -10.03 -25.14 0.49
N LEU A 206 -9.08 -25.93 1.00
CA LEU A 206 -8.82 -26.06 2.42
C LEU A 206 -7.72 -25.08 2.84
N ARG A 207 -7.91 -24.46 4.01
CA ARG A 207 -6.91 -23.68 4.72
C ARG A 207 -6.44 -24.51 5.90
N SER A 208 -5.16 -24.49 6.21
CA SER A 208 -4.60 -25.14 7.40
C SER A 208 -4.34 -24.16 8.54
N SER A 209 -4.23 -24.66 9.77
CA SER A 209 -3.82 -23.90 10.94
C SER A 209 -2.34 -23.49 10.92
N LEU A 210 -1.55 -24.00 9.97
CA LEU A 210 -0.16 -23.59 9.77
C LEU A 210 -0.05 -22.20 9.13
N ARG A 211 -1.14 -21.70 8.53
CA ARG A 211 -1.20 -20.39 7.89
C ARG A 211 -1.76 -19.38 8.88
N ALA A 212 -0.86 -18.67 9.54
CA ALA A 212 -1.21 -17.70 10.58
C ALA A 212 -2.17 -16.61 10.08
N PRO A 213 -3.28 -16.33 10.77
CA PRO A 213 -4.13 -15.18 10.47
C PRO A 213 -3.34 -13.87 10.43
N ALA A 214 -3.81 -12.88 9.69
CA ALA A 214 -3.10 -11.60 9.54
C ALA A 214 -3.04 -10.78 10.84
N THR A 215 -3.86 -11.11 11.85
CA THR A 215 -3.70 -10.53 13.20
C THR A 215 -2.44 -11.01 13.94
N VAL A 216 -1.78 -12.06 13.45
CA VAL A 216 -0.51 -12.57 13.97
C VAL A 216 0.64 -11.91 13.20
N ALA A 217 1.40 -11.07 13.89
CA ALA A 217 2.45 -10.25 13.28
C ALA A 217 3.63 -11.09 12.76
N ASP A 218 4.09 -12.07 13.54
CA ASP A 218 5.07 -13.08 13.12
C ASP A 218 4.34 -14.37 12.71
N PRO A 219 4.29 -14.72 11.41
CA PRO A 219 3.59 -15.92 10.97
C PRO A 219 4.15 -17.23 11.54
N THR A 220 5.37 -17.23 12.09
CA THR A 220 5.96 -18.43 12.69
C THR A 220 5.37 -18.77 14.06
N ASP A 221 4.62 -17.85 14.68
CA ASP A 221 4.08 -18.03 16.02
C ASP A 221 3.05 -19.15 16.14
N VAL A 222 2.35 -19.45 15.04
CA VAL A 222 1.37 -20.55 14.99
C VAL A 222 1.99 -21.89 14.59
N LEU A 223 3.26 -21.89 14.15
CA LEU A 223 3.90 -23.08 13.62
C LEU A 223 4.30 -24.06 14.74
N PRO A 224 4.14 -25.37 14.52
CA PRO A 224 4.69 -26.36 15.44
C PRO A 224 6.22 -26.29 15.49
N PRO A 225 6.86 -26.80 16.56
CA PRO A 225 8.30 -26.62 16.80
C PRO A 225 9.21 -27.03 15.63
N ALA A 226 8.88 -28.13 14.93
CA ALA A 226 9.66 -28.59 13.79
C ALA A 226 9.57 -27.64 12.58
N ALA A 227 8.39 -27.07 12.31
CA ALA A 227 8.21 -26.07 11.24
C ALA A 227 8.90 -24.76 11.61
N ARG A 228 8.80 -24.33 12.88
CA ARG A 228 9.47 -23.12 13.35
C ARG A 228 11.00 -23.22 13.20
N THR A 229 11.56 -24.39 13.51
CA THR A 229 12.99 -24.66 13.31
C THR A 229 13.38 -24.57 11.83
N GLN A 230 12.56 -25.12 10.93
CA GLN A 230 12.78 -25.01 9.48
C GLN A 230 12.64 -23.55 9.00
N ALA A 231 11.63 -22.83 9.48
CA ALA A 231 11.37 -21.43 9.14
C ALA A 231 12.53 -20.50 9.54
N ALA A 232 13.25 -20.81 10.62
CA ALA A 232 14.42 -20.05 11.06
C ALA A 232 15.59 -20.07 10.06
N SER A 233 15.59 -20.97 9.08
CA SER A 233 16.61 -21.03 8.01
C SER A 233 16.24 -20.24 6.75
N LEU A 234 15.01 -19.72 6.68
CA LEU A 234 14.54 -18.93 5.54
C LEU A 234 15.16 -17.54 5.56
N ARG A 235 15.18 -16.88 4.39
CA ARG A 235 15.51 -15.45 4.34
C ARG A 235 14.48 -14.64 5.13
N THR A 236 14.90 -13.46 5.57
CA THR A 236 14.06 -12.60 6.41
C THR A 236 13.81 -11.23 5.79
N ALA A 237 12.56 -10.80 5.83
CA ALA A 237 12.18 -9.40 5.67
C ALA A 237 12.17 -8.72 7.06
N CYS A 238 12.68 -7.50 7.14
CA CYS A 238 12.71 -6.76 8.40
C CYS A 238 11.89 -5.47 8.33
N ASP A 239 11.23 -5.14 9.43
CA ASP A 239 10.88 -3.76 9.76
C ASP A 239 11.88 -3.25 10.80
N LEU A 240 12.26 -1.97 10.68
CA LEU A 240 13.26 -1.34 11.55
C LEU A 240 12.57 -0.40 12.53
N ARG A 241 12.71 -0.67 13.83
CA ARG A 241 12.37 0.27 14.90
C ARG A 241 13.56 1.19 15.12
N LEU A 242 13.36 2.49 14.89
CA LEU A 242 14.40 3.48 15.09
C LEU A 242 14.57 3.76 16.59
N ASP A 243 15.82 3.91 17.01
CA ASP A 243 16.17 4.58 18.26
C ASP A 243 16.04 6.08 18.04
N ALA A 244 14.82 6.57 18.18
CA ALA A 244 14.49 7.98 17.98
C ALA A 244 13.45 8.44 19.02
N ASP A 245 13.64 9.65 19.52
CA ASP A 245 12.64 10.42 20.26
C ASP A 245 12.46 11.76 19.52
N VAL A 246 11.26 11.98 18.99
CA VAL A 246 10.94 13.16 18.19
C VAL A 246 9.66 13.78 18.75
N ARG A 247 9.76 15.04 19.16
CA ARG A 247 8.62 15.89 19.50
C ARG A 247 8.60 17.07 18.55
N LEU A 248 7.47 17.33 17.91
CA LEU A 248 7.27 18.49 17.04
C LEU A 248 6.45 19.56 17.75
N HIS A 249 6.71 20.84 17.44
CA HIS A 249 5.87 21.91 17.94
C HIS A 249 4.40 21.71 17.48
N GLU A 250 3.44 21.93 18.38
CA GLU A 250 1.98 21.81 18.13
C GLU A 250 1.45 22.63 16.93
N GLN A 251 2.19 23.64 16.48
CA GLN A 251 1.85 24.38 15.25
C GLN A 251 1.89 23.47 14.01
N VAL A 252 2.74 22.45 14.00
CA VAL A 252 2.79 21.44 12.93
C VAL A 252 1.51 20.60 12.95
N LEU A 253 1.02 20.21 14.13
CA LEU A 253 -0.25 19.49 14.27
C LEU A 253 -1.43 20.36 13.80
N THR A 254 -1.46 21.63 14.20
CA THR A 254 -2.50 22.58 13.75
C THR A 254 -2.49 22.76 12.23
N GLU A 255 -1.31 22.83 11.63
CA GLU A 255 -1.16 22.91 10.17
C GLU A 255 -1.59 21.59 9.49
N ALA A 256 -1.30 20.44 10.09
CA ALA A 256 -1.75 19.12 9.62
C ALA A 256 -3.28 18.96 9.68
N GLU A 257 -3.93 19.37 10.78
CA GLU A 257 -5.39 19.44 10.90
C GLU A 257 -5.99 20.35 9.83
N THR A 258 -5.37 21.52 9.61
CA THR A 258 -5.78 22.46 8.56
C THR A 258 -5.66 21.84 7.17
N ALA A 259 -4.53 21.21 6.86
CA ALA A 259 -4.30 20.54 5.59
C ALA A 259 -5.34 19.44 5.32
N ALA A 260 -5.60 18.58 6.32
CA ALA A 260 -6.62 17.54 6.23
C ALA A 260 -8.02 18.12 5.99
N THR A 261 -8.37 19.22 6.67
CA THR A 261 -9.65 19.93 6.50
C THR A 261 -9.81 20.47 5.09
N ILE A 262 -8.77 21.11 4.54
CA ILE A 262 -8.79 21.64 3.17
C ILE A 262 -8.88 20.50 2.15
N LEU A 263 -8.12 19.43 2.31
CA LEU A 263 -8.18 18.27 1.41
C LEU A 263 -9.55 17.60 1.46
N ALA A 264 -10.19 17.51 2.63
CA ALA A 264 -11.55 16.99 2.77
C ALA A 264 -12.59 17.82 2.01
N ARG A 265 -12.40 19.14 1.90
CA ARG A 265 -13.26 20.03 1.09
C ARG A 265 -12.95 19.95 -0.41
N LEU A 266 -11.70 19.63 -0.77
CA LEU A 266 -11.23 19.56 -2.15
C LEU A 266 -11.32 18.15 -2.76
N VAL A 267 -12.02 17.20 -2.13
CA VAL A 267 -12.19 15.84 -2.66
C VAL A 267 -12.91 15.83 -4.01
N THR A 268 -12.51 14.92 -4.89
CA THR A 268 -13.17 14.71 -6.20
C THR A 268 -14.57 14.11 -6.04
N HIS A 269 -14.80 13.35 -4.97
CA HIS A 269 -16.02 12.58 -4.74
C HIS A 269 -16.53 12.79 -3.30
N PRO A 270 -17.25 13.90 -3.03
CA PRO A 270 -17.74 14.20 -1.68
C PRO A 270 -18.80 13.20 -1.18
N ASN A 271 -19.58 12.60 -2.09
CA ASN A 271 -20.66 11.67 -1.74
C ASN A 271 -20.42 10.27 -2.30
N GLY A 272 -19.18 9.78 -2.18
CA GLY A 272 -18.79 8.48 -2.71
C GLY A 272 -18.46 8.45 -4.20
N THR A 273 -17.74 7.41 -4.61
CA THR A 273 -17.30 7.24 -6.01
C THR A 273 -18.50 6.94 -6.93
N PRO A 274 -18.41 7.24 -8.24
CA PRO A 274 -19.46 6.87 -9.19
C PRO A 274 -19.78 5.37 -9.20
N THR A 275 -18.78 4.53 -8.98
CA THR A 275 -18.94 3.07 -8.89
C THR A 275 -19.82 2.69 -7.70
N TRP A 276 -19.52 3.21 -6.50
CA TRP A 276 -20.32 2.95 -5.30
C TRP A 276 -21.74 3.48 -5.42
N ARG A 277 -21.92 4.70 -5.95
CA ARG A 277 -23.27 5.25 -6.19
C ARG A 277 -24.12 4.39 -7.12
N ARG A 278 -23.51 3.83 -8.18
CA ARG A 278 -24.21 2.89 -9.08
C ARG A 278 -24.60 1.60 -8.37
N TRP A 279 -23.69 1.04 -7.57
CA TRP A 279 -23.95 -0.18 -6.81
C TRP A 279 -25.07 0.03 -5.77
N ILE A 280 -25.04 1.13 -5.01
CA ILE A 280 -26.09 1.50 -4.04
C ILE A 280 -27.45 1.62 -4.75
N LYS A 281 -27.49 2.29 -5.91
CA LYS A 281 -28.71 2.41 -6.71
C LYS A 281 -29.25 1.04 -7.13
N GLN A 282 -28.40 0.15 -7.65
CA GLN A 282 -28.80 -1.20 -8.07
C GLN A 282 -29.31 -2.06 -6.90
N LEU A 283 -28.68 -1.94 -5.73
CA LEU A 283 -29.12 -2.63 -4.52
C LEU A 283 -30.50 -2.13 -4.07
N SER A 284 -30.70 -0.80 -4.04
CA SER A 284 -31.97 -0.16 -3.69
C SER A 284 -33.09 -0.54 -4.66
N GLU A 285 -32.83 -0.50 -5.97
CA GLU A 285 -33.81 -0.89 -7.01
C GLU A 285 -34.22 -2.36 -6.90
N ARG A 286 -33.30 -3.24 -6.46
CA ARG A 286 -33.56 -4.69 -6.38
C ARG A 286 -34.22 -5.13 -5.08
N TYR A 287 -33.82 -4.56 -3.94
CA TYR A 287 -34.22 -5.03 -2.62
C TYR A 287 -35.01 -4.01 -1.80
N GLY A 288 -35.08 -2.75 -2.23
CA GLY A 288 -35.65 -1.66 -1.45
C GLY A 288 -34.73 -1.15 -0.32
N GLU A 289 -35.15 -0.09 0.35
CA GLU A 289 -34.50 0.41 1.55
C GLU A 289 -34.89 -0.40 2.79
N ASN A 290 -34.04 -0.38 3.81
CA ASN A 290 -34.21 -1.08 5.09
C ASN A 290 -34.37 -2.61 4.98
N THR A 291 -34.06 -3.19 3.82
CA THR A 291 -34.00 -4.64 3.62
C THR A 291 -32.60 -5.15 3.94
N THR A 292 -32.53 -6.10 4.87
CA THR A 292 -31.28 -6.80 5.22
C THR A 292 -30.96 -7.87 4.19
N VAL A 293 -29.87 -7.68 3.44
CA VAL A 293 -29.40 -8.60 2.39
C VAL A 293 -28.07 -9.22 2.83
N PRO A 294 -27.93 -10.55 2.94
CA PRO A 294 -26.65 -11.18 3.29
C PRO A 294 -25.52 -10.73 2.36
N VAL A 295 -24.32 -10.47 2.89
CA VAL A 295 -23.18 -9.97 2.11
C VAL A 295 -22.85 -10.92 0.95
N GLU A 296 -22.92 -12.23 1.18
CA GLU A 296 -22.69 -13.25 0.15
C GLU A 296 -23.73 -13.17 -0.97
N VAL A 297 -24.97 -12.77 -0.69
CA VAL A 297 -26.00 -12.56 -1.72
C VAL A 297 -25.78 -11.24 -2.44
N ALA A 298 -25.51 -10.15 -1.71
CA ALA A 298 -25.32 -8.83 -2.30
C ALA A 298 -24.13 -8.78 -3.27
N THR A 299 -23.06 -9.52 -2.97
CA THR A 299 -21.82 -9.56 -3.75
C THR A 299 -21.78 -10.66 -4.82
N ASP A 300 -22.80 -11.51 -4.88
CA ASP A 300 -22.95 -12.55 -5.91
C ASP A 300 -23.59 -11.93 -7.17
N PRO A 301 -22.95 -12.03 -8.35
CA PRO A 301 -23.47 -11.44 -9.58
C PRO A 301 -24.70 -12.17 -10.15
N ASP A 302 -24.92 -13.43 -9.78
CA ASP A 302 -26.01 -14.26 -10.26
C ASP A 302 -27.24 -14.10 -9.34
N ARG A 303 -27.02 -14.08 -8.02
CA ARG A 303 -28.07 -13.98 -6.99
C ARG A 303 -28.40 -12.56 -6.55
N GLY A 304 -27.47 -11.62 -6.68
CA GLY A 304 -27.61 -10.23 -6.24
C GLY A 304 -26.97 -9.24 -7.20
N VAL A 305 -26.39 -8.16 -6.66
CA VAL A 305 -25.86 -7.05 -7.49
C VAL A 305 -24.48 -7.38 -8.03
N GLY A 306 -23.72 -8.24 -7.33
CA GLY A 306 -22.30 -8.45 -7.60
C GLY A 306 -21.43 -7.41 -6.90
N PHE A 307 -20.11 -7.57 -6.98
CA PHE A 307 -19.19 -6.52 -6.51
C PHE A 307 -19.29 -5.25 -7.36
N PRO A 308 -19.01 -4.05 -6.79
CA PRO A 308 -18.89 -2.84 -7.57
C PRO A 308 -17.86 -2.98 -8.71
N ALA A 309 -18.09 -2.31 -9.84
CA ALA A 309 -17.18 -2.39 -10.99
C ALA A 309 -15.75 -1.95 -10.62
N GLY A 310 -14.72 -2.66 -11.10
CA GLY A 310 -13.33 -2.38 -10.74
C GLY A 310 -12.80 -3.15 -9.52
N PHE A 311 -13.62 -4.02 -8.90
CA PHE A 311 -13.20 -4.84 -7.75
C PHE A 311 -12.51 -6.14 -8.18
N VAL A 312 -13.03 -6.80 -9.21
CA VAL A 312 -12.49 -8.08 -9.73
C VAL A 312 -11.53 -7.83 -10.88
N THR A 313 -11.88 -6.93 -11.78
CA THR A 313 -11.03 -6.53 -12.90
C THR A 313 -10.96 -5.01 -12.90
N ALA A 314 -9.75 -4.46 -12.88
CA ALA A 314 -9.53 -3.03 -12.96
C ALA A 314 -10.24 -2.45 -14.20
N SER A 315 -11.03 -1.41 -14.00
CA SER A 315 -11.76 -0.74 -15.07
C SER A 315 -11.83 0.75 -14.76
N GLU A 316 -11.28 1.55 -15.67
CA GLU A 316 -11.44 2.99 -15.68
C GLU A 316 -12.24 3.39 -16.92
N PRO A 317 -13.58 3.34 -16.88
CA PRO A 317 -14.37 3.77 -18.01
C PRO A 317 -14.11 5.27 -18.27
N PRO A 318 -14.06 5.69 -19.54
CA PRO A 318 -13.94 7.10 -19.87
C PRO A 318 -15.09 7.88 -19.23
N ARG A 319 -14.77 8.99 -18.58
CA ARG A 319 -15.76 9.89 -17.97
C ARG A 319 -15.78 11.24 -18.69
N PRO A 320 -16.94 11.90 -18.76
CA PRO A 320 -17.00 13.26 -19.27
C PRO A 320 -16.20 14.22 -18.36
N MET A 321 -15.71 15.30 -18.97
CA MET A 321 -15.04 16.38 -18.25
C MET A 321 -16.03 17.09 -17.32
N SER A 322 -15.74 17.08 -16.02
CA SER A 322 -16.55 17.72 -14.99
C SER A 322 -16.33 19.24 -14.93
N ARG A 323 -17.19 19.96 -14.21
CA ARG A 323 -16.98 21.39 -13.91
C ARG A 323 -15.66 21.60 -13.16
N ARG A 324 -15.37 20.75 -12.18
CA ARG A 324 -14.10 20.77 -11.42
C ARG A 324 -12.88 20.62 -12.35
N ASP A 325 -12.93 19.69 -13.31
CA ASP A 325 -11.83 19.51 -14.26
C ASP A 325 -11.54 20.78 -15.06
N ARG A 326 -12.59 21.50 -15.50
CA ARG A 326 -12.43 22.76 -16.26
C ARG A 326 -11.74 23.83 -15.42
N LEU A 327 -12.14 23.99 -14.16
CA LEU A 327 -11.51 24.93 -13.23
C LEU A 327 -10.05 24.59 -12.97
N LEU A 328 -9.72 23.30 -12.80
CA LEU A 328 -8.34 22.86 -12.60
C LEU A 328 -7.48 23.04 -13.87
N LEU A 329 -8.06 22.82 -15.05
CA LEU A 329 -7.40 23.08 -16.33
C LEU A 329 -7.12 24.58 -16.51
N GLU A 330 -8.09 25.43 -16.18
CA GLU A 330 -7.94 26.89 -16.22
C GLU A 330 -6.87 27.35 -15.23
N LEU A 331 -6.93 26.90 -13.97
CA LEU A 331 -5.94 27.23 -12.94
C LEU A 331 -4.52 26.85 -13.39
N ALA A 332 -4.32 25.63 -13.88
CA ALA A 332 -3.02 25.18 -14.36
C ALA A 332 -2.57 25.93 -15.62
N GLY A 333 -3.50 26.23 -16.53
CA GLY A 333 -3.25 26.99 -17.76
C GLY A 333 -2.82 28.43 -17.50
N THR A 334 -3.52 29.13 -16.60
CA THR A 334 -3.19 30.49 -16.17
C THR A 334 -1.82 30.53 -15.50
N ALA A 335 -1.55 29.62 -14.55
CA ALA A 335 -0.25 29.53 -13.91
C ALA A 335 0.88 29.29 -14.93
N ALA A 336 0.65 28.44 -15.94
CA ALA A 336 1.60 28.20 -17.02
C ALA A 336 1.83 29.45 -17.89
N ALA A 337 0.76 30.17 -18.25
CA ALA A 337 0.83 31.37 -19.08
C ALA A 337 1.55 32.53 -18.38
N GLU A 338 1.33 32.70 -17.08
CA GLU A 338 2.02 33.67 -16.23
C GLU A 338 3.44 33.21 -15.83
N GLY A 339 3.74 31.93 -16.05
CA GLY A 339 5.01 31.31 -15.69
C GLY A 339 5.22 31.17 -14.18
N SER A 340 4.13 31.10 -13.41
CA SER A 340 4.14 30.84 -11.98
C SER A 340 4.23 29.34 -11.68
N ARG A 341 5.15 28.95 -10.80
CA ARG A 341 5.32 27.57 -10.33
C ARG A 341 4.42 27.24 -9.15
N THR A 342 3.77 28.23 -8.55
CA THR A 342 2.99 28.08 -7.33
C THR A 342 1.73 28.91 -7.39
N VAL A 343 0.63 28.34 -6.93
CA VAL A 343 -0.64 29.02 -6.76
C VAL A 343 -1.03 28.94 -5.28
N THR A 344 -1.22 30.11 -4.66
CA THR A 344 -1.78 30.21 -3.31
C THR A 344 -3.28 30.04 -3.40
N VAL A 345 -3.79 28.94 -2.84
CA VAL A 345 -5.21 28.62 -2.82
C VAL A 345 -5.92 29.57 -1.86
N THR A 346 -6.94 30.28 -2.34
CA THR A 346 -7.76 31.19 -1.53
C THR A 346 -9.04 30.52 -1.04
N GLY A 347 -9.71 31.13 -0.05
CA GLY A 347 -11.02 30.64 0.42
C GLY A 347 -12.06 30.55 -0.69
N ALA A 348 -12.12 31.57 -1.57
CA ALA A 348 -13.03 31.60 -2.71
C ALA A 348 -12.75 30.46 -3.71
N MET A 349 -11.47 30.16 -3.99
CA MET A 349 -11.10 29.03 -4.85
C MET A 349 -11.52 27.69 -4.25
N ILE A 350 -11.41 27.53 -2.93
CA ILE A 350 -11.85 26.31 -2.23
C ILE A 350 -13.37 26.16 -2.38
N GLU A 351 -14.13 27.22 -2.11
CA GLU A 351 -15.60 27.20 -2.24
C GLU A 351 -16.05 26.89 -3.67
N GLU A 352 -15.38 27.46 -4.67
CA GLU A 352 -15.69 27.21 -6.07
C GLU A 352 -15.38 25.75 -6.48
N LEU A 353 -14.21 25.24 -6.11
CA LEU A 353 -13.80 23.86 -6.39
C LEU A 353 -14.66 22.82 -5.65
N GLU A 354 -15.08 23.13 -4.43
CA GLU A 354 -16.01 22.34 -3.62
C GLU A 354 -17.39 22.28 -4.30
N ALA A 355 -17.97 23.43 -4.65
CA ALA A 355 -19.25 23.51 -5.35
C ALA A 355 -19.22 22.83 -6.73
N ALA A 356 -18.06 22.86 -7.41
CA ALA A 356 -17.87 22.20 -8.70
C ALA A 356 -17.72 20.67 -8.60
N ALA A 357 -17.36 20.13 -7.43
CA ALA A 357 -17.23 18.68 -7.20
C ALA A 357 -18.59 18.00 -6.98
N GLY A 358 -19.59 18.73 -6.46
CA GLY A 358 -20.96 18.25 -6.28
C GLY A 358 -21.65 18.86 -5.07
N ALA A 359 -22.77 18.26 -4.66
CA ALA A 359 -23.44 18.63 -3.42
C ALA A 359 -22.51 18.41 -2.22
N LYS A 360 -22.63 19.28 -1.20
CA LYS A 360 -21.88 19.12 0.05
C LYS A 360 -22.18 17.76 0.67
N PRO A 361 -21.16 17.09 1.22
CA PRO A 361 -21.39 15.86 1.95
C PRO A 361 -22.20 16.16 3.21
N HIS A 362 -23.03 15.20 3.60
CA HIS A 362 -23.73 15.27 4.87
C HIS A 362 -22.77 15.22 6.07
N ASP A 363 -21.74 14.37 5.97
CA ASP A 363 -20.76 14.14 7.03
C ASP A 363 -19.34 14.19 6.47
N LEU A 364 -18.38 14.62 7.29
CA LEU A 364 -16.96 14.47 6.99
C LEU A 364 -16.53 13.02 7.20
N ALA A 365 -15.43 12.63 6.55
CA ALA A 365 -14.77 11.36 6.84
C ALA A 365 -14.43 11.31 8.35
N PRO A 366 -14.81 10.25 9.08
CA PRO A 366 -14.72 10.27 10.53
C PRO A 366 -13.28 10.19 11.02
N HIS A 367 -12.38 9.56 10.25
CA HIS A 367 -10.95 9.55 10.50
C HIS A 367 -10.15 9.23 9.23
N LEU A 368 -8.87 9.62 9.23
CA LEU A 368 -7.88 9.42 8.17
C LEU A 368 -6.45 9.43 8.75
N GLU A 369 -5.43 9.15 7.94
CA GLU A 369 -4.04 9.48 8.28
C GLU A 369 -3.44 10.40 7.22
N LEU A 370 -2.82 11.49 7.66
CA LEU A 370 -2.07 12.41 6.81
C LEU A 370 -0.58 12.04 6.85
N ALA A 371 -0.01 11.67 5.70
CA ALA A 371 1.43 11.53 5.56
C ALA A 371 2.02 12.81 4.96
N ALA A 372 3.01 13.39 5.63
CA ALA A 372 3.60 14.66 5.25
C ALA A 372 5.11 14.72 5.55
N GLN A 373 5.78 15.72 5.01
CA GLN A 373 7.13 16.13 5.43
C GLN A 373 7.08 17.52 6.05
N VAL A 374 7.94 17.75 7.04
CA VAL A 374 8.13 19.06 7.65
C VAL A 374 9.42 19.64 7.11
N HIS A 375 9.33 20.76 6.40
CA HIS A 375 10.50 21.44 5.84
C HIS A 375 10.82 22.66 6.70
N ALA A 376 11.96 22.64 7.38
CA ALA A 376 12.48 23.74 8.18
C ALA A 376 14.01 23.71 8.24
N PRO A 377 14.69 24.88 8.15
CA PRO A 377 16.15 24.95 8.15
C PRO A 377 16.79 24.56 9.49
N SER A 378 16.03 24.67 10.59
CA SER A 378 16.51 24.35 11.93
C SER A 378 15.35 24.17 12.92
N VAL A 379 15.61 23.55 14.07
CA VAL A 379 14.65 23.44 15.18
C VAL A 379 14.14 24.82 15.63
N PRO A 380 14.98 25.85 15.87
CA PRO A 380 14.49 27.18 16.23
C PRO A 380 13.63 27.85 15.16
N ALA A 381 13.84 27.57 13.86
CA ALA A 381 12.97 28.09 12.80
C ALA A 381 11.59 27.44 12.86
N LEU A 382 11.56 26.11 13.02
CA LEU A 382 10.34 25.34 13.19
C LEU A 382 9.54 25.84 14.40
N ASP A 383 10.18 26.06 15.55
CA ASP A 383 9.52 26.55 16.77
C ASP A 383 8.96 27.98 16.63
N ARG A 384 9.56 28.82 15.78
CA ARG A 384 9.01 30.15 15.43
C ARG A 384 7.90 30.08 14.38
N GLY A 385 7.52 28.89 13.92
CA GLY A 385 6.52 28.70 12.87
C GLY A 385 7.04 28.96 11.45
N ASP A 386 8.36 29.01 11.26
CA ASP A 386 9.01 29.12 9.94
C ASP A 386 9.30 27.72 9.38
N PHE A 387 8.22 27.06 8.93
CA PHE A 387 8.27 25.75 8.30
C PHE A 387 7.25 25.66 7.16
N ARG A 388 7.42 24.64 6.31
CA ARG A 388 6.40 24.19 5.35
C ARG A 388 5.99 22.76 5.66
N LEU A 389 4.70 22.47 5.53
CA LEU A 389 4.17 21.11 5.62
C LEU A 389 3.87 20.60 4.20
N CYS A 390 4.65 19.65 3.69
CA CYS A 390 4.45 19.09 2.36
C CYS A 390 3.62 17.81 2.45
N VAL A 391 2.40 17.81 1.91
CA VAL A 391 1.54 16.63 1.89
C VAL A 391 2.08 15.61 0.89
N LEU A 392 2.35 14.40 1.36
CA LEU A 392 2.76 13.28 0.52
C LEU A 392 1.55 12.47 0.05
N THR A 393 0.69 12.08 0.99
CA THR A 393 -0.54 11.34 0.72
C THR A 393 -1.49 11.39 1.92
N VAL A 394 -2.73 10.96 1.71
CA VAL A 394 -3.74 10.80 2.75
C VAL A 394 -4.37 9.42 2.60
N SER A 395 -4.47 8.66 3.69
CA SER A 395 -5.21 7.40 3.72
C SER A 395 -6.69 7.66 3.98
N ARG A 396 -7.54 6.74 3.52
CA ARG A 396 -9.00 6.83 3.72
C ARG A 396 -9.44 6.52 5.15
N SER A 397 -8.55 5.97 5.96
CA SER A 397 -8.81 5.49 7.32
C SER A 397 -7.55 5.63 8.18
N ALA A 398 -7.76 5.85 9.48
CA ALA A 398 -6.73 5.65 10.49
C ALA A 398 -6.21 4.19 10.43
N GLY A 399 -4.94 3.97 10.76
CA GLY A 399 -4.33 2.65 10.85
C GLY A 399 -3.88 2.06 9.51
N SER A 400 -4.24 2.64 8.37
CA SER A 400 -3.87 2.06 7.06
C SER A 400 -2.37 2.09 6.79
N MET A 401 -1.68 3.20 7.07
CA MET A 401 -0.22 3.30 6.85
C MET A 401 0.58 2.80 8.04
N THR A 402 0.04 2.93 9.24
CA THR A 402 0.74 2.64 10.52
C THR A 402 0.50 1.24 11.06
N GLY A 403 -0.62 0.60 10.71
CA GLY A 403 -1.09 -0.67 11.30
C GLY A 403 -0.08 -1.80 11.24
N ARG A 404 0.63 -1.94 10.12
CA ARG A 404 1.66 -2.98 9.95
C ARG A 404 2.81 -2.86 10.93
N PHE A 405 3.02 -1.70 11.54
CA PHE A 405 4.12 -1.41 12.46
C PHE A 405 3.73 -1.47 13.93
N TRP A 406 2.45 -1.66 14.29
CA TRP A 406 2.05 -1.72 15.70
C TRP A 406 2.80 -2.82 16.48
N HIS A 407 3.22 -3.90 15.81
CA HIS A 407 4.03 -4.96 16.43
C HIS A 407 5.40 -4.48 16.95
N LEU A 408 5.92 -3.35 16.48
CA LEU A 408 7.17 -2.76 16.96
C LEU A 408 6.98 -1.97 18.27
N PHE A 409 5.75 -1.55 18.55
CA PHE A 409 5.39 -0.67 19.66
C PHE A 409 4.14 -1.19 20.37
N PRO A 410 4.24 -2.26 21.17
CA PRO A 410 3.10 -2.84 21.87
C PRO A 410 2.32 -1.79 22.68
N GLY A 411 0.99 -1.78 22.53
CA GLY A 411 0.09 -0.84 23.19
C GLY A 411 -0.26 0.39 22.34
N ILE A 412 0.45 0.67 21.25
CA ILE A 412 0.11 1.81 20.37
C ILE A 412 -1.22 1.61 19.65
N GLU A 413 -1.60 0.35 19.41
CA GLU A 413 -2.82 -0.02 18.71
C GLU A 413 -4.09 0.38 19.49
N THR A 414 -4.00 0.53 20.82
CA THR A 414 -5.16 0.91 21.64
C THR A 414 -5.65 2.33 21.34
N ALA A 415 -4.79 3.20 20.78
CA ALA A 415 -5.18 4.53 20.33
C ALA A 415 -6.25 4.52 19.21
N TYR A 416 -6.39 3.39 18.51
CA TYR A 416 -7.34 3.22 17.41
C TYR A 416 -8.67 2.62 17.85
N ALA A 417 -8.82 2.24 19.12
CA ALA A 417 -9.98 1.49 19.60
C ALA A 417 -11.28 2.33 19.66
N ASN A 418 -11.15 3.65 19.86
CA ASN A 418 -12.27 4.56 20.10
C ASN A 418 -12.45 5.58 18.97
N LEU A 419 -12.04 5.23 17.75
CA LEU A 419 -12.21 6.10 16.60
C LEU A 419 -13.70 6.31 16.29
N PRO A 420 -14.11 7.51 15.86
CA PRO A 420 -15.49 7.73 15.44
C PRO A 420 -15.80 6.96 14.16
N THR A 421 -17.04 6.54 13.98
CA THR A 421 -17.56 5.87 12.79
C THR A 421 -18.40 6.83 11.95
N VAL A 422 -18.69 6.47 10.70
CA VAL A 422 -19.63 7.19 9.82
C VAL A 422 -21.02 7.18 10.44
N ASP A 423 -21.50 5.99 10.83
CA ASP A 423 -22.72 5.81 11.61
C ASP A 423 -22.38 5.77 13.11
N PRO A 424 -22.80 6.76 13.92
CA PRO A 424 -22.50 6.79 15.36
C PRO A 424 -23.01 5.59 16.16
N GLN A 425 -23.95 4.80 15.62
CA GLN A 425 -24.45 3.57 16.26
C GLN A 425 -23.60 2.33 15.91
N ALA A 426 -22.72 2.44 14.91
CA ALA A 426 -21.85 1.35 14.48
C ALA A 426 -20.75 1.06 15.49
N GLU A 427 -20.46 -0.23 15.66
CA GLU A 427 -19.30 -0.70 16.41
C GLU A 427 -18.12 -0.91 15.45
N LEU A 428 -16.91 -0.50 15.85
CA LEU A 428 -15.71 -0.79 15.08
C LEU A 428 -15.31 -2.26 15.22
N ALA A 429 -15.00 -2.90 14.10
CA ALA A 429 -14.40 -4.23 14.07
C ALA A 429 -13.16 -4.24 13.16
N GLN A 430 -12.16 -5.06 13.49
CA GLN A 430 -10.93 -5.14 12.70
C GLN A 430 -11.10 -6.13 11.56
N LEU A 431 -10.82 -5.70 10.33
CA LEU A 431 -10.77 -6.58 9.18
C LEU A 431 -9.42 -7.31 9.14
N SER A 432 -9.45 -8.65 9.05
CA SER A 432 -8.27 -9.51 8.92
C SER A 432 -8.36 -10.36 7.66
N PHE A 433 -7.31 -10.31 6.83
CA PHE A 433 -7.22 -11.06 5.58
C PHE A 433 -5.78 -11.18 5.09
N HIS A 434 -5.52 -12.19 4.25
CA HIS A 434 -4.26 -12.30 3.51
C HIS A 434 -4.29 -11.52 2.20
N ALA A 435 -3.15 -10.96 1.81
CA ALA A 435 -2.98 -10.37 0.50
C ALA A 435 -3.30 -11.39 -0.62
N GLY A 436 -3.88 -10.91 -1.72
CA GLY A 436 -4.12 -11.68 -2.93
C GLY A 436 -2.84 -12.14 -3.64
N ARG A 437 -1.67 -11.67 -3.21
CA ARG A 437 -0.35 -12.14 -3.66
C ARG A 437 0.58 -12.37 -2.48
N VAL A 438 1.25 -13.51 -2.45
CA VAL A 438 2.13 -13.92 -1.35
C VAL A 438 3.22 -12.89 -1.02
N PRO A 439 3.92 -12.26 -1.99
CA PRO A 439 4.95 -11.26 -1.67
C PRO A 439 4.47 -10.07 -0.84
N ALA A 440 3.15 -9.79 -0.82
CA ALA A 440 2.55 -8.69 -0.08
C ALA A 440 1.98 -9.10 1.29
N ASP A 441 2.14 -10.35 1.73
CA ASP A 441 1.54 -10.87 2.98
C ASP A 441 1.92 -10.04 4.21
N LEU A 442 3.19 -9.64 4.37
CA LEU A 442 3.63 -8.82 5.50
C LEU A 442 3.00 -7.41 5.53
N LEU A 443 2.39 -6.95 4.43
CA LEU A 443 1.72 -5.65 4.37
C LEU A 443 0.30 -5.67 4.96
N THR A 444 -0.31 -6.86 5.12
CA THR A 444 -1.62 -7.02 5.77
C THR A 444 -1.53 -7.43 7.23
N ARG A 445 -0.33 -7.81 7.71
CA ARG A 445 -0.14 -8.27 9.08
C ARG A 445 -0.11 -7.12 10.08
N ALA A 446 -1.07 -7.11 11.00
CA ALA A 446 -1.17 -6.11 12.06
C ALA A 446 -1.77 -6.72 13.33
N PRO A 447 -1.20 -6.49 14.53
CA PRO A 447 -1.79 -6.89 15.80
C PRO A 447 -3.29 -6.54 15.90
N GLN A 448 -4.02 -7.35 16.66
CA GLN A 448 -5.44 -7.11 16.90
C GLN A 448 -5.61 -5.93 17.88
N ALA A 449 -6.15 -4.81 17.39
CA ALA A 449 -6.43 -3.59 18.16
C ALA A 449 -7.86 -3.54 18.70
N LEU A 450 -8.79 -4.21 18.01
CA LEU A 450 -10.22 -4.17 18.31
C LEU A 450 -10.70 -5.50 18.89
N LEU A 451 -11.73 -5.45 19.74
CA LEU A 451 -12.31 -6.64 20.35
C LEU A 451 -12.86 -7.61 19.29
N ARG A 452 -13.63 -7.08 18.34
CA ARG A 452 -14.22 -7.86 17.23
C ARG A 452 -13.29 -7.90 16.02
N VAL A 453 -13.24 -9.06 15.38
CA VAL A 453 -12.52 -9.29 14.12
C VAL A 453 -13.47 -9.85 13.08
N VAL A 454 -13.44 -9.27 11.87
CA VAL A 454 -14.03 -9.86 10.67
C VAL A 454 -12.93 -10.55 9.88
N SER A 455 -13.02 -11.87 9.80
CA SER A 455 -12.01 -12.76 9.22
C SER A 455 -12.39 -13.17 7.80
N VAL A 456 -11.53 -12.90 6.82
CA VAL A 456 -11.78 -13.16 5.40
C VAL A 456 -10.71 -14.07 4.81
N GLY A 457 -11.07 -15.31 4.47
CA GLY A 457 -10.16 -16.28 3.86
C GLY A 457 -9.09 -16.84 4.79
N GLU A 458 -9.28 -16.72 6.10
CA GLU A 458 -8.37 -17.23 7.15
C GLU A 458 -9.02 -18.40 7.90
N LEU A 459 -8.19 -19.29 8.46
CA LEU A 459 -8.67 -20.28 9.41
C LEU A 459 -8.74 -19.65 10.79
N ARG A 460 -9.95 -19.57 11.35
CA ARG A 460 -10.20 -19.19 12.74
C ARG A 460 -11.28 -20.07 13.35
N ARG A 461 -11.16 -20.33 14.65
CA ARG A 461 -12.22 -20.99 15.41
C ARG A 461 -13.39 -20.01 15.59
N PRO A 462 -14.65 -20.45 15.38
CA PRO A 462 -15.81 -19.65 15.71
C PRO A 462 -15.77 -19.22 17.19
N ALA A 463 -15.95 -17.92 17.42
CA ALA A 463 -16.02 -17.33 18.75
C ALA A 463 -16.94 -16.09 18.70
N PRO A 464 -17.52 -15.64 19.82
CA PRO A 464 -18.45 -14.52 19.83
C PRO A 464 -17.91 -13.21 19.22
N HIS A 465 -16.60 -13.02 19.21
CA HIS A 465 -15.91 -11.83 18.69
C HIS A 465 -15.26 -12.06 17.32
N VAL A 466 -15.45 -13.22 16.69
CA VAL A 466 -14.90 -13.54 15.36
C VAL A 466 -16.06 -13.75 14.41
N LEU A 467 -16.20 -12.81 13.47
CA LEU A 467 -17.22 -12.83 12.41
C LEU A 467 -16.58 -13.22 11.08
N PHE A 468 -17.39 -13.83 10.22
CA PHE A 468 -17.04 -14.18 8.84
C PHE A 468 -18.02 -13.50 7.87
N PRO A 469 -17.74 -13.44 6.56
CA PRO A 469 -18.66 -12.83 5.58
C PRO A 469 -20.10 -13.36 5.64
N ARG A 470 -20.30 -14.64 5.95
CA ARG A 470 -21.62 -15.27 6.13
C ARG A 470 -22.42 -14.72 7.32
N ASP A 471 -21.74 -14.15 8.31
CA ASP A 471 -22.35 -13.59 9.52
C ASP A 471 -22.76 -12.12 9.32
N LEU A 472 -22.53 -11.57 8.12
CA LEU A 472 -22.74 -10.17 7.80
C LEU A 472 -23.82 -9.97 6.74
N SER A 473 -24.55 -8.88 6.88
CA SER A 473 -25.54 -8.41 5.92
C SER A 473 -25.32 -6.93 5.61
N VAL A 474 -25.87 -6.50 4.48
CA VAL A 474 -25.94 -5.09 4.08
C VAL A 474 -27.38 -4.63 4.15
N THR A 475 -27.59 -3.44 4.68
CA THR A 475 -28.87 -2.72 4.59
C THR A 475 -28.63 -1.32 4.02
N LEU A 476 -29.66 -0.72 3.43
CA LEU A 476 -29.64 0.68 3.01
C LEU A 476 -30.54 1.48 3.96
N ALA A 477 -29.97 2.48 4.62
CA ALA A 477 -30.70 3.44 5.43
C ALA A 477 -30.43 4.85 4.90
N ASP A 478 -31.48 5.61 4.57
CA ASP A 478 -31.38 6.97 4.00
C ASP A 478 -30.43 7.06 2.79
N GLY A 479 -30.52 6.08 1.88
CA GLY A 479 -29.66 5.98 0.71
C GLY A 479 -28.19 5.63 1.00
N ARG A 480 -27.83 5.27 2.24
CA ARG A 480 -26.47 4.88 2.64
C ARG A 480 -26.38 3.39 2.98
N PRO A 481 -25.35 2.70 2.51
CA PRO A 481 -25.13 1.32 2.90
C PRO A 481 -24.55 1.22 4.32
N GLN A 482 -25.13 0.34 5.11
CA GLN A 482 -24.64 -0.08 6.41
C GLN A 482 -24.30 -1.56 6.37
N LEU A 483 -23.13 -1.92 6.90
CA LEU A 483 -22.79 -3.30 7.21
C LEU A 483 -23.37 -3.64 8.59
N VAL A 484 -24.07 -4.76 8.72
CA VAL A 484 -24.67 -5.21 9.99
C VAL A 484 -24.32 -6.65 10.28
N GLU A 485 -24.18 -7.00 11.55
CA GLU A 485 -24.16 -8.40 11.99
C GLU A 485 -25.55 -9.02 11.80
N THR A 486 -25.64 -10.10 11.03
CA THR A 486 -26.92 -10.71 10.65
C THR A 486 -27.73 -11.18 11.87
N ALA A 487 -27.07 -11.71 12.90
CA ALA A 487 -27.75 -12.27 14.05
C ALA A 487 -28.35 -11.21 15.00
N THR A 488 -27.71 -10.05 15.10
CA THR A 488 -28.06 -9.01 16.08
C THR A 488 -28.64 -7.74 15.46
N GLY A 489 -28.43 -7.54 14.15
CA GLY A 489 -28.71 -6.28 13.46
C GLY A 489 -27.75 -5.15 13.84
N LYS A 490 -26.70 -5.42 14.63
CA LYS A 490 -25.75 -4.40 15.09
C LYS A 490 -24.97 -3.83 13.90
N PRO A 491 -24.99 -2.49 13.66
CA PRO A 491 -24.17 -1.90 12.61
C PRO A 491 -22.68 -2.00 12.94
N LEU A 492 -21.88 -2.21 11.89
CA LEU A 492 -20.44 -2.40 11.95
C LEU A 492 -19.74 -1.46 10.97
N GLU A 493 -18.60 -0.93 11.36
CA GLU A 493 -17.64 -0.29 10.46
C GLU A 493 -16.28 -0.98 10.63
N LEU A 494 -15.64 -1.30 9.50
CA LEU A 494 -14.43 -2.11 9.53
C LEU A 494 -13.16 -1.27 9.41
N LEU A 495 -12.29 -1.39 10.40
CA LEU A 495 -10.94 -0.86 10.36
C LEU A 495 -10.03 -1.86 9.64
N ALA A 496 -9.34 -1.42 8.60
CA ALA A 496 -8.38 -2.23 7.86
C ALA A 496 -6.94 -1.72 8.09
N PRO A 497 -6.21 -2.25 9.09
CA PRO A 497 -4.85 -1.82 9.44
C PRO A 497 -3.80 -2.42 8.49
N THR A 498 -3.92 -2.11 7.19
CA THR A 498 -3.09 -2.67 6.11
C THR A 498 -2.52 -1.58 5.22
N ALA A 499 -1.25 -1.74 4.85
CA ALA A 499 -0.54 -0.83 3.95
C ALA A 499 -0.78 -1.15 2.46
N ILE A 500 -1.69 -2.07 2.14
CA ILE A 500 -2.06 -2.41 0.77
C ILE A 500 -3.05 -1.40 0.20
N ASN A 501 -2.78 -0.94 -1.02
CA ASN A 501 -3.74 -0.14 -1.78
C ASN A 501 -4.90 -1.02 -2.29
N PHE A 502 -6.14 -0.65 -1.98
CA PHE A 502 -7.33 -1.40 -2.36
C PHE A 502 -7.70 -1.29 -3.85
N LEU A 503 -7.20 -0.29 -4.58
CA LEU A 503 -7.67 0.05 -5.93
C LEU A 503 -6.81 -0.49 -7.08
N TRP A 504 -5.48 -0.50 -6.93
CA TRP A 504 -4.59 -0.45 -8.11
C TRP A 504 -3.78 -1.72 -8.39
N ASN A 505 -3.71 -2.69 -7.48
CA ASN A 505 -2.73 -3.78 -7.58
C ASN A 505 -3.32 -5.20 -7.52
N ASN A 506 -4.64 -5.36 -7.38
CA ASN A 506 -5.31 -6.65 -7.15
C ASN A 506 -4.68 -7.47 -5.99
N TYR A 507 -4.06 -6.79 -5.01
CA TYR A 507 -3.51 -7.46 -3.82
C TYR A 507 -4.54 -7.57 -2.70
N THR A 508 -5.72 -6.97 -2.87
CA THR A 508 -6.81 -7.06 -1.88
C THR A 508 -7.89 -7.98 -2.43
N PRO A 509 -8.24 -9.08 -1.73
CA PRO A 509 -9.36 -9.92 -2.11
C PRO A 509 -10.65 -9.09 -2.26
N PRO A 510 -11.48 -9.29 -3.30
CA PRO A 510 -12.66 -8.46 -3.55
C PRO A 510 -13.62 -8.38 -2.35
N MET A 511 -13.80 -9.48 -1.61
CA MET A 511 -14.61 -9.51 -0.39
C MET A 511 -14.01 -8.63 0.72
N ALA A 512 -12.70 -8.69 0.96
CA ALA A 512 -12.04 -7.85 1.96
C ALA A 512 -12.14 -6.36 1.59
N ARG A 513 -11.93 -6.02 0.31
CA ARG A 513 -12.11 -4.67 -0.19
C ARG A 513 -13.55 -4.17 0.01
N PHE A 514 -14.54 -5.00 -0.32
CA PHE A 514 -15.95 -4.64 -0.19
C PHE A 514 -16.31 -4.33 1.26
N LEU A 515 -15.93 -5.23 2.16
CA LEU A 515 -16.17 -5.08 3.60
C LEU A 515 -15.43 -3.87 4.20
N GLY A 516 -14.22 -3.56 3.73
CA GLY A 516 -13.46 -2.38 4.19
C GLY A 516 -13.93 -1.04 3.62
N GLU A 517 -14.63 -1.02 2.49
CA GLU A 517 -15.09 0.21 1.84
C GLU A 517 -16.58 0.52 2.07
N ILE A 518 -17.43 -0.49 2.30
CA ILE A 518 -18.89 -0.34 2.21
C ILE A 518 -19.47 0.68 3.18
N SER A 519 -19.12 0.67 4.47
CA SER A 519 -19.67 1.61 5.47
C SER A 519 -19.29 3.07 5.18
N ARG A 520 -18.30 3.28 4.31
CA ARG A 520 -17.78 4.60 3.90
C ARG A 520 -18.11 4.92 2.43
N ALA A 521 -18.89 4.07 1.76
CA ALA A 521 -19.14 4.14 0.32
C ALA A 521 -19.87 5.42 -0.11
N ALA A 522 -20.66 6.03 0.77
CA ALA A 522 -21.37 7.28 0.56
C ALA A 522 -20.70 8.51 1.21
N SER A 523 -19.53 8.33 1.85
CA SER A 523 -18.79 9.39 2.55
C SER A 523 -17.71 10.03 1.66
N PRO A 524 -17.17 11.21 2.04
CA PRO A 524 -16.03 11.82 1.37
C PRO A 524 -14.83 10.88 1.31
N GLN A 525 -14.31 10.66 0.10
CA GLN A 525 -13.12 9.85 -0.11
C GLN A 525 -11.88 10.75 -0.10
N VAL A 526 -11.38 11.05 1.11
CA VAL A 526 -10.18 11.90 1.28
C VAL A 526 -8.93 11.09 0.92
N THR A 527 -8.19 11.59 -0.07
CA THR A 527 -6.91 11.04 -0.53
C THR A 527 -5.93 12.19 -0.82
N TRP A 528 -4.86 11.95 -1.57
CA TRP A 528 -4.04 13.02 -2.13
C TRP A 528 -4.86 13.95 -3.05
N PHE A 529 -4.35 15.16 -3.30
CA PHE A 529 -4.99 16.12 -4.19
C PHE A 529 -5.02 15.61 -5.64
N ASP A 530 -6.22 15.46 -6.18
CA ASP A 530 -6.46 14.99 -7.54
C ASP A 530 -6.63 16.16 -8.52
N TRP A 531 -5.70 16.25 -9.47
CA TRP A 531 -5.71 17.22 -10.57
C TRP A 531 -6.78 16.92 -11.64
N GLY A 532 -7.47 15.79 -11.57
CA GLY A 532 -8.46 15.38 -12.54
C GLY A 532 -7.89 15.39 -13.96
N ALA A 533 -8.63 15.93 -14.92
CA ALA A 533 -8.19 16.01 -16.32
C ALA A 533 -6.87 16.82 -16.49
N ALA A 534 -6.59 17.80 -15.62
CA ALA A 534 -5.36 18.58 -15.65
C ALA A 534 -4.12 17.74 -15.33
N TRP A 535 -4.28 16.52 -14.79
CA TRP A 535 -3.18 15.57 -14.66
C TRP A 535 -2.51 15.27 -16.01
N THR A 536 -3.21 15.41 -17.13
CA THR A 536 -2.65 15.16 -18.48
C THR A 536 -1.70 16.26 -18.98
N LEU A 537 -1.72 17.45 -18.36
CA LEU A 537 -0.90 18.59 -18.76
C LEU A 537 0.60 18.34 -18.57
N PRO A 538 1.46 18.93 -19.42
CA PRO A 538 2.92 18.83 -19.28
C PRO A 538 3.44 19.48 -18.00
N PHE A 539 2.67 20.39 -17.41
CA PHE A 539 2.99 21.09 -16.18
C PHE A 539 1.72 21.29 -15.33
N THR A 540 1.84 21.13 -14.01
CA THR A 540 0.86 21.62 -13.03
C THR A 540 1.61 22.37 -11.93
N PRO A 541 1.12 23.55 -11.48
CA PRO A 541 1.78 24.31 -10.43
C PRO A 541 1.67 23.62 -9.07
N ALA A 542 2.52 24.00 -8.12
CA ALA A 542 2.31 23.67 -6.72
C ALA A 542 1.06 24.39 -6.20
N LEU A 543 0.26 23.71 -5.38
CA LEU A 543 -0.85 24.35 -4.65
C LEU A 543 -0.45 24.52 -3.20
N THR A 544 -0.54 25.75 -2.70
CA THR A 544 -0.20 26.06 -1.31
C THR A 544 -1.38 26.69 -0.58
N TYR A 545 -1.51 26.37 0.71
CA TYR A 545 -2.47 27.00 1.61
C TYR A 545 -1.77 27.22 2.95
N ARG A 546 -1.66 28.48 3.39
CA ARG A 546 -0.85 28.85 4.56
C ARG A 546 0.58 28.30 4.46
N ARG A 547 1.01 27.44 5.38
CA ARG A 547 2.34 26.79 5.38
C ARG A 547 2.32 25.45 4.64
N THR A 548 1.15 24.95 4.27
CA THR A 548 0.99 23.68 3.61
C THR A 548 1.24 23.77 2.10
N ILE A 549 2.02 22.83 1.58
CA ILE A 549 2.09 22.48 0.16
C ILE A 549 1.15 21.27 -0.03
N LEU A 550 -0.04 21.51 -0.60
CA LEU A 550 -1.06 20.47 -0.81
C LEU A 550 -0.64 19.49 -1.91
N THR A 551 0.06 19.99 -2.92
CA THR A 551 0.68 19.20 -3.99
C THR A 551 1.85 20.00 -4.57
N ALA A 552 2.96 19.33 -4.86
CA ALA A 552 4.15 19.95 -5.44
C ALA A 552 3.96 20.23 -6.94
N ALA A 553 4.70 21.22 -7.46
CA ALA A 553 4.77 21.48 -8.89
C ALA A 553 5.27 20.22 -9.63
N ARG A 554 4.67 19.91 -10.77
CA ARG A 554 4.95 18.70 -11.54
C ARG A 554 5.21 19.03 -13.00
N TRP A 555 6.20 18.37 -13.59
CA TRP A 555 6.51 18.39 -15.02
C TRP A 555 6.48 16.99 -15.60
N LYS A 556 6.03 16.87 -16.86
CA LYS A 556 6.10 15.64 -17.65
C LYS A 556 7.00 15.85 -18.85
N ILE A 557 8.09 15.11 -18.90
CA ILE A 557 9.01 15.11 -20.05
C ILE A 557 8.84 13.81 -20.84
N ARG A 558 8.87 13.91 -22.17
CA ARG A 558 8.77 12.75 -23.06
C ARG A 558 10.13 12.44 -23.66
N SER A 559 10.45 11.16 -23.84
CA SER A 559 11.70 10.73 -24.48
C SER A 559 11.88 11.38 -25.86
N ARG A 560 10.80 11.54 -26.63
CA ARG A 560 10.80 12.20 -27.96
C ARG A 560 11.17 13.68 -27.95
N THR A 561 11.18 14.36 -26.79
CA THR A 561 11.64 15.76 -26.71
C THR A 561 13.14 15.86 -26.46
N LEU A 562 13.83 14.73 -26.28
CA LEU A 562 15.26 14.63 -26.05
C LEU A 562 15.91 13.81 -27.18
N PRO A 563 17.24 13.94 -27.38
CA PRO A 563 17.98 13.12 -28.33
C PRO A 563 17.81 11.62 -28.09
N ALA A 564 17.88 10.84 -29.17
CA ALA A 564 17.72 9.38 -29.12
C ALA A 564 18.75 8.70 -28.21
N ARG A 565 18.49 7.45 -27.83
CA ARG A 565 19.37 6.64 -26.97
C ARG A 565 20.82 6.50 -27.46
N THR A 566 21.05 6.61 -28.76
CA THR A 566 22.39 6.53 -29.37
C THR A 566 23.17 7.84 -29.30
N ALA A 567 22.52 8.96 -28.96
CA ALA A 567 23.17 10.25 -28.89
C ALA A 567 24.21 10.31 -27.75
N PRO A 568 25.33 11.02 -27.92
CA PRO A 568 26.28 11.32 -26.85
C PRO A 568 25.56 11.92 -25.63
N ILE A 569 26.02 11.57 -24.42
CA ILE A 569 25.40 12.04 -23.17
C ILE A 569 25.42 13.58 -23.05
N GLN A 570 26.49 14.23 -23.52
CA GLN A 570 26.59 15.69 -23.50
C GLN A 570 25.49 16.33 -24.35
N GLN A 571 25.31 15.87 -25.59
CA GLN A 571 24.24 16.36 -26.47
C GLN A 571 22.85 16.17 -25.82
N TRP A 572 22.66 15.03 -25.15
CA TRP A 572 21.42 14.74 -24.43
C TRP A 572 21.21 15.69 -23.23
N ALA A 573 22.27 15.93 -22.45
CA ALA A 573 22.28 16.85 -21.31
C ALA A 573 21.99 18.29 -21.74
N ASP A 574 22.61 18.77 -22.82
CA ASP A 574 22.39 20.13 -23.34
C ASP A 574 20.91 20.35 -23.72
N HIS A 575 20.27 19.35 -24.36
CA HIS A 575 18.84 19.42 -24.68
C HIS A 575 17.95 19.35 -23.45
N LEU A 576 18.33 18.55 -22.45
CA LEU A 576 17.61 18.51 -21.17
C LEU A 576 17.71 19.85 -20.46
N HIS A 577 18.89 20.48 -20.42
CA HIS A 577 19.11 21.79 -19.80
C HIS A 577 18.38 22.91 -20.54
N ALA A 578 18.36 22.88 -21.88
CA ALA A 578 17.56 23.81 -22.67
C ALA A 578 16.05 23.63 -22.41
N TRP A 579 15.57 22.38 -22.30
CA TRP A 579 14.20 22.08 -21.91
C TRP A 579 13.91 22.57 -20.48
N ARG A 580 14.81 22.31 -19.53
CA ARG A 580 14.72 22.73 -18.13
C ARG A 580 14.55 24.24 -18.02
N PHE A 581 15.39 25.00 -18.74
CA PHE A 581 15.30 26.46 -18.79
C PHE A 581 13.96 26.93 -19.38
N ARG A 582 13.56 26.37 -20.53
CA ARG A 582 12.29 26.74 -21.19
C ARG A 582 11.05 26.47 -20.34
N PHE A 583 11.02 25.34 -19.63
CA PHE A 583 9.90 24.93 -18.77
C PHE A 583 10.07 25.36 -17.30
N ARG A 584 11.11 26.13 -16.98
CA ARG A 584 11.45 26.63 -15.64
C ARG A 584 11.51 25.52 -14.58
N VAL A 585 12.07 24.38 -14.96
CA VAL A 585 12.25 23.23 -14.08
C VAL A 585 13.46 23.49 -13.18
N PRO A 586 13.36 23.28 -11.85
CA PRO A 586 14.50 23.46 -10.95
C PRO A 586 15.61 22.44 -11.24
N GLU A 587 16.81 22.71 -10.74
CA GLU A 587 17.94 21.78 -10.86
C GLU A 587 17.72 20.50 -10.07
N ARG A 588 17.09 20.63 -8.90
CA ARG A 588 16.73 19.49 -8.05
C ARG A 588 15.28 19.13 -8.25
N VAL A 589 15.05 17.86 -8.55
CA VAL A 589 13.73 17.30 -8.82
C VAL A 589 13.58 15.95 -8.14
N LEU A 590 12.33 15.53 -7.95
CA LEU A 590 11.98 14.19 -7.52
C LEU A 590 11.43 13.46 -8.75
N LEU A 591 12.15 12.47 -9.26
CA LEU A 591 11.66 11.59 -10.31
C LEU A 591 10.65 10.61 -9.71
N ALA A 592 9.41 10.68 -10.14
CA ALA A 592 8.31 9.86 -9.63
C ALA A 592 8.00 8.67 -10.54
N GLU A 593 7.87 7.50 -9.94
CA GLU A 593 7.38 6.26 -10.53
C GLU A 593 6.43 5.61 -9.51
N ASP A 594 5.12 5.67 -9.78
CA ASP A 594 4.06 5.34 -8.82
C ASP A 594 4.24 6.08 -7.48
N ASP A 595 4.41 5.35 -6.37
CA ASP A 595 4.65 5.86 -5.03
C ASP A 595 6.14 6.12 -4.74
N GLN A 596 7.03 5.79 -5.69
CA GLN A 596 8.46 5.93 -5.54
C GLN A 596 8.92 7.30 -6.02
N GLN A 597 9.70 7.96 -5.19
CA GLN A 597 10.35 9.22 -5.54
C GLN A 597 11.87 9.06 -5.43
N LEU A 598 12.57 9.39 -6.50
CA LEU A 598 14.03 9.38 -6.58
C LEU A 598 14.53 10.82 -6.68
N PRO A 599 15.17 11.36 -5.63
CA PRO A 599 15.78 12.68 -5.69
C PRO A 599 16.93 12.72 -6.70
N LEU A 600 16.89 13.67 -7.62
CA LEU A 600 17.90 13.89 -8.65
C LEU A 600 18.37 15.35 -8.63
N ASP A 601 19.67 15.56 -8.78
CA ASP A 601 20.27 16.85 -9.09
C ASP A 601 20.71 16.84 -10.55
N LEU A 602 19.97 17.53 -11.41
CA LEU A 602 20.15 17.52 -12.87
C LEU A 602 21.43 18.25 -13.34
N SER A 603 22.29 18.68 -12.42
CA SER A 603 23.67 19.11 -12.69
C SER A 603 24.69 17.97 -12.62
N ARG A 604 24.32 16.80 -12.07
CA ARG A 604 25.23 15.67 -11.84
C ARG A 604 25.09 14.60 -12.90
N ASP A 605 26.22 14.13 -13.43
CA ASP A 605 26.26 13.10 -14.49
C ASP A 605 25.52 11.80 -14.12
N VAL A 606 25.68 11.32 -12.88
CA VAL A 606 24.97 10.12 -12.40
C VAL A 606 23.45 10.28 -12.47
N ASP A 607 22.94 11.45 -12.11
CA ASP A 607 21.50 11.71 -12.03
C ASP A 607 20.90 11.92 -13.43
N LEU A 608 21.68 12.50 -14.35
CA LEU A 608 21.34 12.56 -15.78
C LEU A 608 21.25 11.15 -16.39
N ASP A 609 22.22 10.29 -16.10
CA ASP A 609 22.24 8.91 -16.57
C ASP A 609 21.07 8.09 -16.01
N LEU A 610 20.70 8.32 -14.73
CA LEU A 610 19.53 7.71 -14.09
C LEU A 610 18.21 8.14 -14.74
N LEU A 611 18.04 9.44 -15.02
CA LEU A 611 16.85 9.97 -15.71
C LEU A 611 16.75 9.42 -17.13
N ARG A 612 17.86 9.40 -17.89
CA ARG A 612 17.90 8.84 -19.23
C ARG A 612 17.55 7.36 -19.23
N ALA A 613 18.13 6.59 -18.31
CA ALA A 613 17.83 5.17 -18.16
C ALA A 613 16.37 4.89 -17.78
N HIS A 614 15.75 5.75 -16.96
CA HIS A 614 14.32 5.67 -16.65
C HIS A 614 13.47 5.95 -17.88
N LEU A 615 13.75 7.02 -18.64
CA LEU A 615 13.03 7.35 -19.88
C LEU A 615 13.16 6.24 -20.94
N ASP A 616 14.33 5.62 -21.07
CA ASP A 616 14.58 4.50 -21.99
C ASP A 616 13.84 3.22 -21.58
N ALA A 617 13.61 3.02 -20.28
CA ALA A 617 12.91 1.85 -19.75
C ALA A 617 11.38 2.03 -19.68
N SER A 618 10.91 3.28 -19.62
CA SER A 618 9.49 3.63 -19.55
C SER A 618 8.75 3.16 -20.81
N PRO A 619 7.72 2.28 -20.69
CA PRO A 619 6.95 1.80 -21.84
C PRO A 619 6.29 2.92 -22.65
N PHE A 620 5.96 4.02 -21.97
CA PHE A 620 5.31 5.19 -22.57
C PHE A 620 6.31 6.29 -22.95
N GLY A 621 7.59 6.14 -22.58
CA GLY A 621 8.62 7.15 -22.78
C GLY A 621 8.31 8.47 -22.08
N ILE A 622 7.72 8.43 -20.89
CA ILE A 622 7.36 9.62 -20.09
C ILE A 622 8.03 9.51 -18.72
N ALA A 623 8.64 10.60 -18.27
CA ALA A 623 9.08 10.76 -16.89
C ALA A 623 8.29 11.89 -16.22
N THR A 624 7.88 11.65 -14.98
CA THR A 624 7.19 12.63 -14.14
C THR A 624 8.18 13.17 -13.11
N LEU A 625 8.39 14.48 -13.11
CA LEU A 625 9.29 15.17 -12.20
C LEU A 625 8.48 16.07 -11.28
N HIS A 626 8.71 16.00 -9.98
CA HIS A 626 8.19 16.96 -9.01
C HIS A 626 9.29 17.91 -8.55
N GLU A 627 8.91 19.10 -8.10
CA GLU A 627 9.84 20.01 -7.46
C GLU A 627 10.40 19.37 -6.18
N ALA A 628 11.73 19.36 -6.05
CA ALA A 628 12.38 18.90 -4.83
C ALA A 628 12.35 20.00 -3.75
N PRO A 629 12.34 19.61 -2.47
CA PRO A 629 12.44 20.58 -1.38
C PRO A 629 13.78 21.35 -1.42
N PRO A 630 13.84 22.54 -0.80
CA PRO A 630 15.09 23.27 -0.62
C PRO A 630 16.20 22.43 0.04
N PRO A 631 17.49 22.73 -0.22
CA PRO A 631 18.62 21.96 0.30
C PRO A 631 18.65 21.81 1.83
N ASP A 632 18.16 22.82 2.53
CA ASP A 632 18.12 22.95 3.98
C ASP A 632 16.77 22.52 4.58
N ALA A 633 15.83 22.01 3.77
CA ALA A 633 14.49 21.63 4.23
C ALA A 633 14.49 20.61 5.37
N ASP A 634 15.47 19.70 5.39
CA ASP A 634 15.61 18.67 6.44
C ASP A 634 16.54 19.12 7.58
N GLY A 635 16.92 20.41 7.64
CA GLY A 635 17.92 20.93 8.59
C GLY A 635 17.53 20.75 10.06
N TRP A 636 16.24 20.83 10.38
CA TRP A 636 15.71 20.58 11.74
C TRP A 636 15.95 19.15 12.25
N ILE A 637 16.16 18.17 11.37
CA ILE A 637 16.41 16.77 11.70
C ILE A 637 17.80 16.31 11.23
N GLY A 638 18.76 17.24 11.14
CA GLY A 638 20.14 16.95 10.78
C GLY A 638 20.32 16.49 9.33
N GLY A 639 19.44 16.93 8.42
CA GLY A 639 19.49 16.61 7.00
C GLY A 639 18.97 15.21 6.64
N ARG A 640 18.34 14.51 7.59
CA ARG A 640 17.77 13.17 7.38
C ARG A 640 16.43 13.27 6.67
N ALA A 641 16.27 12.49 5.59
CA ALA A 641 14.98 12.36 4.93
C ALA A 641 13.97 11.74 5.89
N HIS A 642 12.79 12.35 6.01
CA HIS A 642 11.77 11.93 6.95
C HIS A 642 10.37 12.04 6.34
N SER A 643 9.42 11.39 6.99
CA SER A 643 7.98 11.58 6.77
C SER A 643 7.28 11.37 8.10
N ILE A 644 6.30 12.21 8.40
CA ILE A 644 5.41 12.05 9.55
C ILE A 644 4.09 11.46 9.06
N VAL A 645 3.48 10.60 9.87
CA VAL A 645 2.13 10.09 9.64
C VAL A 645 1.29 10.43 10.85
N VAL A 646 0.27 11.26 10.65
CA VAL A 646 -0.60 11.77 11.72
C VAL A 646 -2.00 11.22 11.52
N PRO A 647 -2.46 10.28 12.37
CA PRO A 647 -3.86 9.89 12.43
C PRO A 647 -4.70 11.08 12.91
N LEU A 648 -5.79 11.36 12.20
CA LEU A 648 -6.70 12.46 12.51
C LEU A 648 -8.13 11.92 12.53
N ALA A 649 -8.93 12.39 13.49
CA ALA A 649 -10.33 12.05 13.63
C ALA A 649 -11.19 13.33 13.66
N ARG A 650 -12.43 13.23 13.21
CA ARG A 650 -13.40 14.32 13.35
C ARG A 650 -13.62 14.58 14.85
N ARG A 651 -13.68 15.86 15.22
CA ARG A 651 -14.09 16.24 16.59
C ARG A 651 -15.55 15.82 16.78
N SER A 652 -15.84 15.26 17.95
CA SER A 652 -17.16 14.79 18.36
C SER A 652 -18.18 15.93 18.39
#